data_AF-A0A8H2X0D6-F1
#
_entry.id   AF-A0A8H2X0D6-F1
#
_cell.length_a   1.000
_cell.length_b   1.000
_cell.length_c   1.000
_cell.angle_alpha   90.00
_cell.angle_beta   90.00
_cell.angle_gamma   90.00
#
_symmetry.space_group_name_H-M   'P 1'
#
loop_
_entity.id
_entity.type
_entity.pdbx_description
1 polymer ?
#
loop_
_entity_poly.entity_id
_entity_poly.type
_entity_poly.pdbx_seq_one_letter_code
_entity_poly.pdbx_strand_id
1 'polypeptide(L)'
;MMIGDTSDYVKLVAIVKKKKALDVPPSQFIVGASKGGEDDGADLDDDTQICSCHNVTKGQVVEAVKNGIDNIGDIKLKTKAGTVWEGCGGCIPLVTNIFKTEMKKAGKETNNNLCAHFPMSRVDLFNIIKIKQLKTFNEIAASVSPIPNSVGCEICKPAIGSILSSLYNEPVMDPSHHPLQDTNDRYLANIQRNGTFSVVPRVAGGEITPDRLIVIGQVAKKYNLYTKITGGQRIDMFGAQKQDLPDIWEELVNAGFESGHAYGKSLRTVKSCVGTTWCRYGVGDSVGLAIQLEERYKGVRSPHKFKGGDFGLIATDKGWNIYLAGNGGSNPRHGSLFATDVPPSKVVRILDRFLMFYIRTADKLMRTARWIEQFEGGIEKLKKIILDDELGICADLDREMDSLVGTYQCEWTEVVKNPERRKQFRQFVNSASDERQAPVEPIIERGQTRPADWPKSFPPIKFNESDIRSPKAQWTWQPLTQTSEMRPTSAGTTSAVAKYGDTQIAIFNVPGRGYFATQQMCPHKRAFVLDHGIVGDDANGNLYVSCPLHKRNFGLQGGNCSNDPEMKILTFDAKEEEGIISALLPESDALDSVIGTNKWMVRQTTAETYGKGSAGMMETLGPDGRVAPEVAKLACAAGSSCGDSRLEW
;
A
#
# COMPACT_ATOMS: atom_id res chain seq x y z
N MET A 1 32.07 10.09 -3.30
CA MET A 1 31.06 9.64 -2.33
C MET A 1 30.59 10.87 -1.57
N MET A 2 29.29 11.20 -1.58
CA MET A 2 28.72 12.30 -0.80
C MET A 2 28.00 11.74 0.42
N ILE A 3 28.09 12.44 1.56
CA ILE A 3 27.45 12.08 2.83
C ILE A 3 26.76 13.34 3.35
N GLY A 4 25.45 13.28 3.64
CA GLY A 4 24.65 14.43 4.05
C GLY A 4 23.62 14.83 2.99
N ASP A 5 23.58 16.11 2.60
CA ASP A 5 22.79 16.58 1.45
C ASP A 5 23.44 16.04 0.16
N THR A 6 22.66 15.31 -0.63
CA THR A 6 23.11 14.66 -1.87
C THR A 6 22.39 15.20 -3.10
N SER A 7 21.68 16.32 -2.98
CA SER A 7 20.97 16.97 -4.10
C SER A 7 21.88 17.14 -5.33
N ASP A 8 23.09 17.66 -5.13
CA ASP A 8 24.06 17.91 -6.19
C ASP A 8 24.82 16.66 -6.73
N TYR A 9 24.55 15.46 -6.19
CA TYR A 9 25.35 14.27 -6.54
C TYR A 9 25.35 13.96 -8.04
N VAL A 10 24.18 14.03 -8.69
CA VAL A 10 24.03 13.72 -10.11
C VAL A 10 24.83 14.70 -10.98
N LYS A 11 24.75 15.99 -10.66
CA LYS A 11 25.48 17.07 -11.33
C LYS A 11 26.99 16.92 -11.17
N LEU A 12 27.47 16.73 -9.94
CA LEU A 12 28.89 16.60 -9.63
C LEU A 12 29.49 15.34 -10.26
N VAL A 13 28.78 14.21 -10.23
CA VAL A 13 29.24 12.97 -10.88
C VAL A 13 29.33 13.13 -12.40
N ALA A 14 28.38 13.84 -13.02
CA ALA A 14 28.43 14.12 -14.45
C ALA A 14 29.65 14.99 -14.81
N ILE A 15 29.91 16.07 -14.05
CA ILE A 15 31.09 16.94 -14.24
C ILE A 15 32.39 16.15 -14.11
N VAL A 16 32.51 15.31 -13.07
CA VAL A 16 33.70 14.49 -12.80
C VAL A 16 33.91 13.44 -13.90
N LYS A 17 32.85 12.72 -14.31
CA LYS A 17 32.95 11.70 -15.37
C LYS A 17 33.30 12.32 -16.72
N LYS A 18 32.75 13.48 -17.04
CA LYS A 18 33.01 14.20 -18.30
C LYS A 18 34.33 14.99 -18.30
N LYS A 19 35.02 15.11 -17.16
CA LYS A 19 36.20 15.98 -16.97
C LYS A 19 35.96 17.41 -17.49
N LYS A 20 34.74 17.91 -17.33
CA LYS A 20 34.37 19.25 -17.80
C LYS A 20 35.12 20.29 -16.95
N ALA A 21 35.67 21.32 -17.60
CA ALA A 21 36.26 22.44 -16.89
C ALA A 21 35.20 23.10 -15.99
N LEU A 22 35.59 23.49 -14.78
CA LEU A 22 34.66 24.14 -13.86
C LEU A 22 34.47 25.59 -14.29
N ASP A 23 33.24 25.92 -14.68
CA ASP A 23 32.87 27.28 -15.11
C ASP A 23 32.74 28.25 -13.91
N VAL A 24 32.77 27.73 -12.68
CA VAL A 24 32.70 28.49 -11.43
C VAL A 24 33.69 27.93 -10.39
N PRO A 25 34.12 28.74 -9.40
CA PRO A 25 35.03 28.29 -8.36
C PRO A 25 34.50 27.05 -7.61
N PRO A 26 35.35 26.05 -7.27
CA PRO A 26 34.96 24.86 -6.53
C PRO A 26 34.21 25.15 -5.21
N SER A 27 34.52 26.29 -4.58
CA SER A 27 33.85 26.74 -3.35
C SER A 27 32.35 26.97 -3.51
N GLN A 28 31.87 27.33 -4.71
CA GLN A 28 30.43 27.51 -4.95
C GLN A 28 29.66 26.17 -4.97
N PHE A 29 30.34 25.06 -5.30
CA PHE A 29 29.78 23.71 -5.23
C PHE A 29 29.84 23.12 -3.81
N ILE A 30 30.71 23.63 -2.95
CA ILE A 30 30.90 23.14 -1.57
C ILE A 30 30.05 23.94 -0.57
N VAL A 31 29.95 25.26 -0.77
CA VAL A 31 29.28 26.20 0.14
C VAL A 31 27.83 26.47 -0.28
N GLY A 32 27.47 26.06 -1.50
CA GLY A 32 26.21 26.40 -2.15
C GLY A 32 26.27 27.81 -2.75
N ALA A 33 25.95 27.95 -4.03
CA ALA A 33 25.66 29.26 -4.59
C ALA A 33 24.44 29.83 -3.85
N SER A 34 24.53 31.07 -3.36
CA SER A 34 23.45 31.77 -2.69
C SER A 34 22.32 32.12 -3.67
N LYS A 35 21.56 31.10 -4.08
CA LYS A 35 20.21 31.18 -4.63
C LYS A 35 19.48 29.93 -4.17
N GLY A 36 18.50 30.10 -3.30
CA GLY A 36 17.58 29.04 -2.89
C GLY A 36 16.70 28.61 -4.07
N GLY A 37 17.20 27.70 -4.89
CA GLY A 37 16.46 27.00 -5.92
C GLY A 37 16.68 25.50 -5.74
N GLU A 38 15.59 24.74 -5.65
CA GLU A 38 15.62 23.29 -5.69
C GLU A 38 16.25 22.82 -7.02
N ASP A 39 17.08 21.77 -7.00
CA ASP A 39 17.61 21.13 -8.20
C ASP A 39 16.47 20.46 -8.99
N ASP A 40 15.95 21.19 -9.96
CA ASP A 40 14.82 20.84 -10.82
C ASP A 40 15.24 20.06 -12.08
N GLY A 41 16.54 19.74 -12.23
CA GLY A 41 17.09 18.99 -13.36
C GLY A 41 16.98 19.72 -14.71
N ALA A 42 16.52 20.97 -14.71
CA ALA A 42 16.33 21.78 -15.90
C ALA A 42 17.67 22.10 -16.59
N ASP A 43 18.74 22.23 -15.80
CA ASP A 43 20.10 22.61 -16.24
C ASP A 43 20.98 21.43 -16.69
N LEU A 44 20.47 20.18 -16.68
CA LEU A 44 21.24 19.01 -17.11
C LEU A 44 21.35 18.93 -18.65
N ASP A 45 22.48 18.46 -19.17
CA ASP A 45 22.64 18.19 -20.60
C ASP A 45 21.79 16.97 -21.04
N ASP A 46 21.34 16.90 -22.30
CA ASP A 46 20.50 15.81 -22.82
C ASP A 46 21.17 14.42 -22.76
N ASP A 47 22.49 14.34 -22.81
CA ASP A 47 23.27 13.12 -22.65
C ASP A 47 23.44 12.69 -21.18
N THR A 48 22.98 13.50 -20.22
CA THR A 48 23.11 13.19 -18.79
C THR A 48 22.28 11.97 -18.43
N GLN A 49 22.93 10.96 -17.88
CA GLN A 49 22.26 9.75 -17.39
C GLN A 49 21.47 10.05 -16.12
N ILE A 50 20.15 9.86 -16.18
CA ILE A 50 19.21 10.11 -15.07
C ILE A 50 18.75 8.80 -14.40
N CYS A 51 18.81 7.66 -15.11
CA CYS A 51 18.48 6.35 -14.56
C CYS A 51 19.64 5.38 -14.78
N SER A 52 20.28 4.94 -13.70
CA SER A 52 21.36 3.95 -13.78
C SER A 52 20.88 2.52 -14.03
N CYS A 53 19.70 2.14 -13.52
CA CYS A 53 19.17 0.78 -13.66
C CYS A 53 18.84 0.41 -15.12
N HIS A 54 18.38 1.38 -15.91
CA HIS A 54 17.94 1.18 -17.29
C HIS A 54 18.72 2.02 -18.29
N ASN A 55 19.82 2.65 -17.85
CA ASN A 55 20.69 3.50 -18.66
C ASN A 55 19.94 4.60 -19.44
N VAL A 56 18.97 5.27 -18.79
CA VAL A 56 18.14 6.30 -19.42
C VAL A 56 18.77 7.68 -19.23
N THR A 57 18.84 8.47 -20.30
CA THR A 57 19.31 9.87 -20.28
C THR A 57 18.17 10.88 -20.20
N LYS A 58 18.49 12.13 -19.84
CA LYS A 58 17.54 13.24 -19.87
C LYS A 58 16.93 13.41 -21.27
N GLY A 59 17.76 13.37 -22.30
CA GLY A 59 17.35 13.53 -23.69
C GLY A 59 16.29 12.52 -24.11
N GLN A 60 16.38 11.26 -23.65
CA GLN A 60 15.37 10.24 -23.92
C GLN A 60 14.01 10.54 -23.25
N VAL A 61 14.01 11.18 -22.07
CA VAL A 61 12.77 11.64 -21.42
C VAL A 61 12.22 12.87 -22.14
N VAL A 62 13.06 13.83 -22.52
CA VAL A 62 12.66 15.02 -23.30
C VAL A 62 12.07 14.61 -24.65
N GLU A 63 12.71 13.67 -25.35
CA GLU A 63 12.25 13.14 -26.63
C GLU A 63 10.90 12.41 -26.49
N ALA A 64 10.72 11.63 -25.41
CA ALA A 64 9.44 11.00 -25.11
C ALA A 64 8.30 12.04 -24.98
N VAL A 65 8.55 13.16 -24.29
CA VAL A 65 7.57 14.25 -24.16
C VAL A 65 7.30 14.93 -25.50
N LYS A 66 8.35 15.21 -26.29
CA LYS A 66 8.22 15.79 -27.63
C LYS A 66 7.44 14.90 -28.59
N ASN A 67 7.57 13.58 -28.44
CA ASN A 67 6.82 12.57 -29.20
C ASN A 67 5.36 12.41 -28.75
N GLY A 68 4.87 13.27 -27.85
CA GLY A 68 3.46 13.35 -27.49
C GLY A 68 3.07 12.62 -26.21
N ILE A 69 4.03 12.07 -25.45
CA ILE A 69 3.72 11.48 -24.14
C ILE A 69 3.43 12.60 -23.14
N ASP A 70 2.21 12.61 -22.59
CA ASP A 70 1.67 13.66 -21.74
C ASP A 70 1.43 13.22 -20.29
N ASN A 71 1.86 12.01 -19.93
CA ASN A 71 1.76 11.47 -18.58
C ASN A 71 3.02 10.67 -18.18
N ILE A 72 3.32 10.68 -16.88
CA ILE A 72 4.52 10.02 -16.34
C ILE A 72 4.47 8.50 -16.44
N GLY A 73 3.27 7.90 -16.50
CA GLY A 73 3.08 6.46 -16.60
C GLY A 73 3.65 5.92 -17.90
N ASP A 74 3.32 6.57 -19.01
CA ASP A 74 3.80 6.24 -20.34
C ASP A 74 5.31 6.48 -20.49
N ILE A 75 5.88 7.47 -19.80
CA ILE A 75 7.34 7.63 -19.73
C ILE A 75 7.98 6.41 -19.06
N LYS A 76 7.40 5.92 -17.95
CA LYS A 76 7.92 4.70 -17.29
C LYS A 76 7.79 3.49 -18.18
N LEU A 77 6.69 3.34 -18.91
CA LEU A 77 6.49 2.21 -19.84
C LEU A 77 7.49 2.27 -21.00
N LYS A 78 7.69 3.46 -21.58
CA LYS A 78 8.54 3.66 -22.75
C LYS A 78 10.03 3.59 -22.43
N THR A 79 10.45 4.20 -21.32
CA THR A 79 11.87 4.34 -20.96
C THR A 79 12.33 3.34 -19.91
N LYS A 80 11.40 2.69 -19.20
CA LYS A 80 11.64 1.91 -17.96
C LYS A 80 12.19 2.71 -16.78
N ALA A 81 12.52 4.00 -16.95
CA ALA A 81 13.02 4.84 -15.87
C ALA A 81 11.98 4.99 -14.75
N GLY A 82 12.39 4.70 -13.52
CA GLY A 82 11.54 4.84 -12.36
C GLY A 82 10.51 3.71 -12.15
N THR A 83 10.62 2.63 -12.92
CA THR A 83 9.93 1.37 -12.59
C THR A 83 10.55 0.77 -11.32
N VAL A 84 9.70 0.26 -10.42
CA VAL A 84 10.13 -0.32 -9.12
C VAL A 84 10.21 -1.86 -9.20
N TRP A 85 9.62 -2.44 -10.24
CA TRP A 85 9.56 -3.89 -10.48
C TRP A 85 10.74 -4.43 -11.29
N GLU A 86 11.36 -3.60 -12.14
CA GLU A 86 12.59 -3.93 -12.90
C GLU A 86 13.80 -3.05 -12.52
N GLY A 87 13.62 -2.06 -11.63
CA GLY A 87 14.63 -1.09 -11.23
C GLY A 87 14.49 -0.61 -9.78
N CYS A 88 15.34 0.32 -9.35
CA CYS A 88 15.36 0.80 -7.96
C CYS A 88 14.33 1.89 -7.66
N GLY A 89 13.72 2.51 -8.69
CA GLY A 89 12.78 3.62 -8.54
C GLY A 89 13.40 4.95 -8.07
N GLY A 90 14.70 5.01 -7.75
CA GLY A 90 15.35 6.18 -7.18
C GLY A 90 15.38 7.42 -8.09
N CYS A 91 15.31 7.24 -9.40
CA CYS A 91 15.30 8.33 -10.39
C CYS A 91 13.93 8.99 -10.58
N ILE A 92 12.85 8.49 -9.95
CA ILE A 92 11.49 9.01 -10.12
C ILE A 92 11.36 10.52 -9.89
N PRO A 93 11.91 11.12 -8.82
CA PRO A 93 11.79 12.56 -8.59
C PRO A 93 12.38 13.37 -9.74
N LEU A 94 13.58 13.00 -10.19
CA LEU A 94 14.29 13.68 -11.27
C LEU A 94 13.57 13.51 -12.62
N VAL A 95 13.12 12.29 -12.96
CA VAL A 95 12.32 12.03 -14.17
C VAL A 95 11.02 12.84 -14.16
N THR A 96 10.35 12.93 -13.01
CA THR A 96 9.10 13.70 -12.86
C THR A 96 9.34 15.20 -13.01
N ASN A 97 10.44 15.73 -12.47
CA ASN A 97 10.79 17.15 -12.60
C ASN A 97 11.12 17.50 -14.06
N ILE A 98 11.97 16.71 -14.73
CA ILE A 98 12.29 16.89 -16.15
C ILE A 98 11.01 16.84 -16.99
N PHE A 99 10.15 15.86 -16.74
CA PHE A 99 8.85 15.74 -17.41
C PHE A 99 7.97 16.98 -17.22
N LYS A 100 7.78 17.46 -15.99
CA LYS A 100 6.97 18.65 -15.69
C LYS A 100 7.53 19.90 -16.35
N THR A 101 8.85 20.07 -16.33
CA THR A 101 9.54 21.22 -16.94
C THR A 101 9.35 21.22 -18.46
N GLU A 102 9.50 20.07 -19.13
CA GLU A 102 9.30 19.97 -20.58
C GLU A 102 7.82 20.13 -20.99
N MET A 103 6.89 19.60 -20.20
CA MET A 103 5.45 19.84 -20.41
C MET A 103 5.10 21.34 -20.31
N LYS A 104 5.66 22.03 -19.31
CA LYS A 104 5.53 23.49 -19.14
C LYS A 104 6.11 24.25 -20.34
N LYS A 105 7.28 23.86 -20.85
CA LYS A 105 7.90 24.45 -22.07
C LYS A 105 7.05 24.21 -23.32
N ALA A 106 6.39 23.06 -23.42
CA ALA A 106 5.49 22.72 -24.52
C ALA A 106 4.13 23.45 -24.44
N GLY A 107 3.90 24.30 -23.43
CA GLY A 107 2.63 24.99 -23.22
C GLY A 107 1.48 24.04 -22.88
N LYS A 108 1.78 22.78 -22.52
CA LYS A 108 0.79 21.77 -22.13
C LYS A 108 0.72 21.74 -20.60
N GLU A 109 -0.45 22.02 -20.04
CA GLU A 109 -0.67 21.77 -18.61
C GLU A 109 -0.51 20.28 -18.34
N THR A 110 0.23 19.93 -17.28
CA THR A 110 0.34 18.54 -16.86
C THR A 110 -1.04 18.06 -16.43
N ASN A 111 -1.52 16.99 -17.06
CA ASN A 111 -2.80 16.41 -16.74
C ASN A 111 -2.80 15.94 -15.26
N ASN A 112 -3.52 16.64 -14.40
CA ASN A 112 -3.67 16.34 -12.97
C ASN A 112 -4.88 15.44 -12.69
N ASN A 113 -5.44 14.80 -13.71
CA ASN A 113 -6.56 13.89 -13.57
C ASN A 113 -6.22 12.73 -12.63
N LEU A 114 -7.19 12.37 -11.80
CA LEU A 114 -7.06 11.25 -10.88
C LEU A 114 -6.92 9.92 -11.63
N CYS A 115 -7.78 9.69 -12.64
CA CYS A 115 -7.75 8.55 -13.55
C CYS A 115 -8.76 8.77 -14.69
N ALA A 116 -8.93 7.80 -15.60
CA ALA A 116 -9.93 7.85 -16.67
C ALA A 116 -11.37 8.08 -16.16
N HIS A 117 -11.71 7.59 -14.96
CA HIS A 117 -13.03 7.78 -14.35
C HIS A 117 -13.27 9.18 -13.78
N PHE A 118 -12.22 9.95 -13.51
CA PHE A 118 -12.33 11.25 -12.85
C PHE A 118 -11.28 12.20 -13.45
N PRO A 119 -11.66 12.98 -14.48
CA PRO A 119 -10.77 13.89 -15.19
C PRO A 119 -10.57 15.20 -14.40
N MET A 120 -10.16 15.07 -13.14
CA MET A 120 -9.90 16.18 -12.22
C MET A 120 -8.91 15.78 -11.14
N SER A 121 -8.34 16.75 -10.45
CA SER A 121 -7.43 16.47 -9.34
C SER A 121 -8.15 15.93 -8.12
N ARG A 122 -7.39 15.28 -7.22
CA ARG A 122 -7.92 14.84 -5.93
C ARG A 122 -8.43 16.01 -5.08
N VAL A 123 -7.83 17.19 -5.21
CA VAL A 123 -8.21 18.41 -4.47
C VAL A 123 -9.55 18.94 -4.98
N ASP A 124 -9.74 18.99 -6.29
CA ASP A 124 -11.02 19.41 -6.89
C ASP A 124 -12.13 18.44 -6.51
N LEU A 125 -11.84 17.13 -6.60
CA LEU A 125 -12.78 16.09 -6.20
C LEU A 125 -13.16 16.21 -4.72
N PHE A 126 -12.19 16.46 -3.82
CA PHE A 126 -12.45 16.71 -2.40
C PHE A 126 -13.41 17.88 -2.20
N ASN A 127 -13.17 19.01 -2.88
CA ASN A 127 -14.00 20.21 -2.77
C ASN A 127 -15.41 19.97 -3.31
N ILE A 128 -15.56 19.27 -4.44
CA ILE A 128 -16.88 18.97 -5.00
C ILE A 128 -17.69 18.07 -4.06
N ILE A 129 -17.08 16.99 -3.55
CA ILE A 129 -17.73 16.08 -2.59
C ILE A 129 -18.20 16.85 -1.37
N LYS A 130 -17.34 17.71 -0.82
CA LYS A 130 -17.67 18.53 0.35
C LYS A 130 -18.82 19.52 0.08
N ILE A 131 -18.77 20.27 -1.03
CA ILE A 131 -19.77 21.30 -1.37
C ILE A 131 -21.13 20.66 -1.67
N LYS A 132 -21.14 19.58 -2.45
CA LYS A 132 -22.38 18.86 -2.82
C LYS A 132 -22.86 17.89 -1.74
N GLN A 133 -22.08 17.71 -0.68
CA GLN A 133 -22.36 16.78 0.43
C GLN A 133 -22.59 15.32 -0.03
N LEU A 134 -21.81 14.86 -1.01
CA LEU A 134 -21.94 13.52 -1.58
C LEU A 134 -21.35 12.48 -0.63
N LYS A 135 -22.04 11.36 -0.42
CA LYS A 135 -21.64 10.36 0.58
C LYS A 135 -21.25 9.01 0.00
N THR A 136 -21.70 8.68 -1.20
CA THR A 136 -21.43 7.37 -1.80
C THR A 136 -20.66 7.49 -3.11
N PHE A 137 -19.91 6.43 -3.47
CA PHE A 137 -19.19 6.40 -4.74
C PHE A 137 -20.13 6.57 -5.94
N ASN A 138 -21.32 5.94 -5.90
CA ASN A 138 -22.30 6.03 -6.98
C ASN A 138 -22.82 7.46 -7.17
N GLU A 139 -23.10 8.19 -6.08
CA GLU A 139 -23.48 9.61 -6.14
C GLU A 139 -22.36 10.48 -6.75
N ILE A 140 -21.11 10.19 -6.37
CA ILE A 140 -19.94 10.91 -6.88
C ILE A 140 -19.75 10.62 -8.37
N ALA A 141 -19.78 9.35 -8.77
CA ALA A 141 -19.66 8.95 -10.17
C ALA A 141 -20.77 9.58 -11.02
N ALA A 142 -22.03 9.52 -10.57
CA ALA A 142 -23.16 10.15 -11.26
C ALA A 142 -23.02 11.68 -11.37
N SER A 143 -22.39 12.33 -10.38
CA SER A 143 -22.26 13.79 -10.37
C SER A 143 -21.11 14.31 -11.24
N VAL A 144 -19.99 13.60 -11.35
CA VAL A 144 -18.75 14.18 -11.93
C VAL A 144 -17.97 13.25 -12.86
N SER A 145 -18.30 11.95 -12.91
CA SER A 145 -17.60 11.02 -13.78
C SER A 145 -18.13 11.11 -15.23
N PRO A 146 -17.26 11.08 -16.25
CA PRO A 146 -17.68 10.88 -17.63
C PRO A 146 -18.26 9.46 -17.88
N ILE A 147 -18.07 8.52 -16.94
CA ILE A 147 -18.58 7.15 -17.02
C ILE A 147 -19.45 6.86 -15.78
N PRO A 148 -20.70 7.36 -15.71
CA PRO A 148 -21.52 7.28 -14.50
C PRO A 148 -21.78 5.86 -13.98
N ASN A 149 -21.79 4.86 -14.87
CA ASN A 149 -22.04 3.45 -14.55
C ASN A 149 -20.74 2.65 -14.30
N SER A 150 -19.61 3.34 -14.13
CA SER A 150 -18.34 2.69 -13.83
C SER A 150 -18.33 2.16 -12.39
N VAL A 151 -17.67 1.03 -12.19
CA VAL A 151 -17.41 0.53 -10.83
C VAL A 151 -16.19 1.20 -10.20
N GLY A 152 -15.36 1.91 -10.97
CA GLY A 152 -14.13 2.58 -10.55
C GLY A 152 -12.89 1.70 -10.70
N CYS A 153 -11.71 2.20 -10.32
CA CYS A 153 -10.44 1.47 -10.38
C CYS A 153 -9.66 1.49 -9.07
N GLU A 154 -8.53 0.79 -9.03
CA GLU A 154 -7.58 0.72 -7.91
C GLU A 154 -6.97 2.07 -7.51
N ILE A 155 -7.17 3.12 -8.33
CA ILE A 155 -6.71 4.48 -8.04
C ILE A 155 -7.83 5.32 -7.42
N CYS A 156 -8.98 5.42 -8.08
CA CYS A 156 -10.05 6.32 -7.62
C CYS A 156 -10.81 5.78 -6.42
N LYS A 157 -10.99 4.47 -6.28
CA LYS A 157 -11.69 3.87 -5.14
C LYS A 157 -11.01 4.20 -3.81
N PRO A 158 -9.72 3.90 -3.59
CA PRO A 158 -9.06 4.28 -2.33
C PRO A 158 -8.96 5.79 -2.13
N ALA A 159 -8.83 6.57 -3.20
CA ALA A 159 -8.79 8.02 -3.11
C ALA A 159 -10.14 8.58 -2.61
N ILE A 160 -11.25 8.12 -3.17
CA ILE A 160 -12.61 8.52 -2.74
C ILE A 160 -12.90 8.00 -1.33
N GLY A 161 -12.55 6.74 -1.02
CA GLY A 161 -12.69 6.18 0.32
C GLY A 161 -11.93 7.01 1.38
N SER A 162 -10.72 7.49 1.04
CA SER A 162 -9.95 8.40 1.89
C SER A 162 -10.62 9.77 2.06
N ILE A 163 -11.18 10.35 0.99
CA ILE A 163 -11.90 11.63 1.05
C ILE A 163 -13.14 11.50 1.93
N LEU A 164 -13.99 10.50 1.70
CA LEU A 164 -15.21 10.25 2.46
C LEU A 164 -14.90 10.02 3.95
N SER A 165 -13.86 9.24 4.25
CA SER A 165 -13.39 9.04 5.63
C SER A 165 -12.92 10.33 6.29
N SER A 166 -12.30 11.23 5.54
CA SER A 166 -11.79 12.51 6.04
C SER A 166 -12.90 13.56 6.25
N LEU A 167 -14.04 13.40 5.58
CA LEU A 167 -15.17 14.32 5.66
C LEU A 167 -16.24 13.85 6.66
N TYR A 168 -16.54 12.55 6.68
CA TYR A 168 -17.68 11.98 7.41
C TYR A 168 -17.28 10.92 8.43
N ASN A 169 -16.15 10.24 8.24
CA ASN A 169 -15.62 9.20 9.14
C ASN A 169 -16.62 8.08 9.48
N GLU A 170 -17.49 7.75 8.52
CA GLU A 170 -18.41 6.61 8.60
C GLU A 170 -17.63 5.28 8.61
N PRO A 171 -18.15 4.20 9.21
CA PRO A 171 -17.43 2.93 9.32
C PRO A 171 -17.01 2.37 7.95
N VAL A 172 -15.72 2.07 7.79
CA VAL A 172 -15.17 1.55 6.52
C VAL A 172 -15.69 0.15 6.15
N MET A 173 -16.27 -0.57 7.12
CA MET A 173 -16.88 -1.88 6.92
C MET A 173 -18.32 -1.80 6.42
N ASP A 174 -18.88 -0.60 6.31
CA ASP A 174 -20.24 -0.43 5.80
C ASP A 174 -20.28 -0.74 4.29
N PRO A 175 -21.37 -1.35 3.78
CA PRO A 175 -21.43 -1.82 2.39
C PRO A 175 -21.15 -0.75 1.32
N SER A 176 -21.41 0.53 1.61
CA SER A 176 -21.14 1.66 0.72
C SER A 176 -19.67 2.06 0.64
N HIS A 177 -18.91 1.78 1.70
CA HIS A 177 -17.52 2.24 1.86
C HIS A 177 -16.50 1.11 1.72
N HIS A 178 -16.89 -0.11 2.10
CA HIS A 178 -16.02 -1.28 2.09
C HIS A 178 -15.40 -1.60 0.71
N PRO A 179 -16.13 -1.51 -0.42
CA PRO A 179 -15.57 -1.77 -1.75
C PRO A 179 -14.55 -0.72 -2.20
N LEU A 180 -14.49 0.43 -1.53
CA LEU A 180 -13.57 1.52 -1.84
C LEU A 180 -12.20 1.33 -1.17
N GLN A 181 -12.13 0.50 -0.15
CA GLN A 181 -10.94 0.34 0.67
C GLN A 181 -9.88 -0.50 -0.03
N ASP A 182 -8.62 -0.08 0.11
CA ASP A 182 -7.48 -0.97 -0.15
C ASP A 182 -7.48 -2.09 0.90
N THR A 183 -6.85 -3.22 0.56
CA THR A 183 -6.88 -4.47 1.35
C THR A 183 -6.60 -4.30 2.84
N ASN A 184 -5.70 -3.38 3.20
CA ASN A 184 -5.36 -3.11 4.59
C ASN A 184 -6.54 -2.53 5.40
N ASP A 185 -7.21 -1.51 4.86
CA ASP A 185 -8.40 -0.92 5.47
C ASP A 185 -9.61 -1.86 5.32
N ARG A 186 -9.67 -2.65 4.24
CA ARG A 186 -10.74 -3.63 4.00
C ARG A 186 -10.80 -4.72 5.07
N TYR A 187 -9.65 -5.20 5.55
CA TYR A 187 -9.56 -6.24 6.59
C TYR A 187 -9.10 -5.72 7.95
N LEU A 188 -9.02 -4.40 8.12
CA LEU A 188 -8.59 -3.76 9.35
C LEU A 188 -7.25 -4.31 9.90
N ALA A 189 -6.35 -4.73 9.01
CA ALA A 189 -5.07 -5.35 9.36
C ALA A 189 -4.08 -5.24 8.19
N ASN A 190 -2.77 -5.13 8.47
CA ASN A 190 -1.80 -5.07 7.37
C ASN A 190 -1.60 -6.45 6.77
N ILE A 191 -1.87 -6.58 5.48
CA ILE A 191 -1.51 -7.77 4.72
C ILE A 191 0.03 -7.88 4.61
N GLN A 192 0.53 -9.08 4.85
CA GLN A 192 1.93 -9.44 4.72
C GLN A 192 2.17 -10.11 3.36
N ARG A 193 3.44 -10.26 2.96
CA ARG A 193 3.81 -10.84 1.66
C ARG A 193 3.27 -12.26 1.44
N ASN A 194 3.05 -13.00 2.53
CA ASN A 194 2.50 -14.35 2.53
C ASN A 194 0.96 -14.40 2.58
N GLY A 195 0.26 -13.27 2.51
CA GLY A 195 -1.21 -13.20 2.63
C GLY A 195 -1.74 -13.30 4.07
N THR A 196 -0.87 -13.48 5.07
CA THR A 196 -1.25 -13.35 6.50
C THR A 196 -1.31 -11.89 6.92
N PHE A 197 -1.73 -11.63 8.16
CA PHE A 197 -1.97 -10.29 8.68
C PHE A 197 -1.15 -9.98 9.93
N SER A 198 -0.96 -8.68 10.19
CA SER A 198 -0.38 -8.19 11.45
C SER A 198 -1.47 -7.67 12.40
N VAL A 199 -1.32 -7.94 13.69
CA VAL A 199 -2.16 -7.42 14.77
C VAL A 199 -1.30 -6.48 15.62
N VAL A 200 -1.72 -5.23 15.73
CA VAL A 200 -0.98 -4.18 16.44
C VAL A 200 -1.96 -3.38 17.31
N PRO A 201 -2.09 -3.73 18.60
CA PRO A 201 -2.91 -2.97 19.53
C PRO A 201 -2.30 -1.58 19.78
N ARG A 202 -3.15 -0.63 20.16
CA ARG A 202 -2.74 0.73 20.53
C ARG A 202 -2.03 0.71 21.88
N VAL A 203 -0.90 1.42 21.94
CA VAL A 203 -0.12 1.67 23.16
C VAL A 203 0.29 3.14 23.11
N ALA A 204 -0.59 4.00 23.62
CA ALA A 204 -0.43 5.46 23.51
C ALA A 204 0.79 5.94 24.29
N GLY A 205 1.65 6.76 23.65
CA GLY A 205 2.90 7.25 24.24
C GLY A 205 3.92 6.15 24.59
N GLY A 206 3.66 4.89 24.21
CA GLY A 206 4.44 3.74 24.64
C GLY A 206 4.16 3.27 26.08
N GLU A 207 3.09 3.76 26.71
CA GLU A 207 2.73 3.40 28.09
C GLU A 207 1.80 2.18 28.14
N ILE A 208 2.20 1.13 28.86
CA ILE A 208 1.47 -0.14 28.96
C ILE A 208 1.56 -0.69 30.39
N THR A 209 0.45 -1.22 30.90
CA THR A 209 0.42 -1.88 32.21
C THR A 209 1.00 -3.31 32.14
N PRO A 210 1.54 -3.86 33.25
CA PRO A 210 2.00 -5.24 33.29
C PRO A 210 0.94 -6.26 32.85
N ASP A 211 -0.32 -6.10 33.28
CA ASP A 211 -1.41 -7.01 32.91
C ASP A 211 -1.69 -7.01 31.41
N ARG A 212 -1.73 -5.81 30.81
CA ARG A 212 -1.90 -5.65 29.35
C ARG A 212 -0.73 -6.27 28.58
N LEU A 213 0.49 -6.14 29.09
CA LEU A 213 1.67 -6.76 28.51
C LEU A 213 1.59 -8.30 28.55
N ILE A 214 1.09 -8.87 29.66
CA ILE A 214 0.86 -10.32 29.80
C ILE A 214 -0.17 -10.80 28.77
N VAL A 215 -1.29 -10.08 28.60
CA VAL A 215 -2.32 -10.43 27.61
C VAL A 215 -1.74 -10.48 26.19
N ILE A 216 -0.93 -9.50 25.78
CA ILE A 216 -0.27 -9.54 24.46
C ILE A 216 0.57 -10.82 24.32
N GLY A 217 1.32 -11.19 25.36
CA GLY A 217 2.13 -12.41 25.36
C GLY A 217 1.28 -13.69 25.27
N GLN A 218 0.15 -13.75 25.96
CA GLN A 218 -0.78 -14.88 25.93
C GLN A 218 -1.42 -15.05 24.55
N VAL A 219 -1.91 -13.96 23.96
CA VAL A 219 -2.50 -13.95 22.61
C VAL A 219 -1.44 -14.36 21.58
N ALA A 220 -0.25 -13.77 21.63
CA ALA A 220 0.83 -14.14 20.70
C ALA A 220 1.18 -15.63 20.78
N LYS A 221 1.24 -16.20 22.00
CA LYS A 221 1.50 -17.62 22.20
C LYS A 221 0.36 -18.51 21.69
N LYS A 222 -0.90 -18.15 21.97
CA LYS A 222 -2.10 -18.91 21.58
C LYS A 222 -2.22 -19.07 20.06
N TYR A 223 -1.96 -18.00 19.31
CA TYR A 223 -2.09 -17.99 17.84
C TYR A 223 -0.74 -18.16 17.12
N ASN A 224 0.34 -18.51 17.83
CA ASN A 224 1.70 -18.69 17.29
C ASN A 224 2.18 -17.49 16.44
N LEU A 225 1.98 -16.26 16.95
CA LEU A 225 2.29 -15.03 16.25
C LEU A 225 3.74 -14.61 16.49
N TYR A 226 4.43 -14.22 15.42
CA TYR A 226 5.75 -13.60 15.51
C TYR A 226 5.65 -12.24 16.20
N THR A 227 6.47 -11.97 17.21
CA THR A 227 6.44 -10.74 18.00
C THR A 227 7.68 -9.88 17.79
N LYS A 228 7.48 -8.56 17.67
CA LYS A 228 8.57 -7.60 17.54
C LYS A 228 8.23 -6.25 18.18
N ILE A 229 9.16 -5.75 19.00
CA ILE A 229 9.12 -4.36 19.47
C ILE A 229 9.49 -3.44 18.30
N THR A 230 8.65 -2.45 18.03
CA THR A 230 8.85 -1.50 16.94
C THR A 230 9.43 -0.19 17.42
N GLY A 231 10.04 0.56 16.50
CA GLY A 231 10.47 1.92 16.78
C GLY A 231 9.32 2.89 17.09
N GLY A 232 8.06 2.47 17.02
CA GLY A 232 6.88 3.22 17.44
C GLY A 232 6.49 3.01 18.91
N GLN A 233 7.34 2.34 19.71
CA GLN A 233 7.07 1.99 21.11
C GLN A 233 5.86 1.06 21.28
N ARG A 234 5.75 0.06 20.40
CA ARG A 234 4.67 -0.95 20.39
C ARG A 234 5.20 -2.34 20.14
N ILE A 235 4.35 -3.33 20.41
CA ILE A 235 4.58 -4.73 20.06
C ILE A 235 3.70 -5.07 18.86
N ASP A 236 4.34 -5.44 17.75
CA ASP A 236 3.66 -5.95 16.57
C ASP A 236 3.63 -7.48 16.63
N MET A 237 2.47 -8.06 16.35
CA MET A 237 2.26 -9.50 16.20
C MET A 237 1.98 -9.82 14.72
N PHE A 238 2.71 -10.76 14.12
CA PHE A 238 2.60 -11.11 12.69
C PHE A 238 2.26 -12.58 12.49
N GLY A 239 1.64 -12.90 11.36
CA GLY A 239 1.31 -14.27 10.97
C GLY A 239 -0.13 -14.67 11.26
N ALA A 240 -0.99 -13.73 11.69
CA ALA A 240 -2.39 -14.01 11.94
C ALA A 240 -3.10 -14.37 10.62
N GLN A 241 -3.88 -15.45 10.62
CA GLN A 241 -4.71 -15.78 9.45
C GLN A 241 -5.95 -14.88 9.42
N LYS A 242 -6.53 -14.65 8.24
CA LYS A 242 -7.68 -13.75 8.06
C LYS A 242 -8.81 -14.08 9.04
N GLN A 243 -9.11 -15.36 9.19
CA GLN A 243 -10.19 -15.91 10.00
C GLN A 243 -9.93 -15.86 11.51
N ASP A 244 -8.68 -15.72 11.95
CA ASP A 244 -8.33 -15.60 13.37
C ASP A 244 -8.46 -14.16 13.88
N LEU A 245 -8.49 -13.17 12.99
CA LEU A 245 -8.47 -11.77 13.38
C LEU A 245 -9.61 -11.39 14.34
N PRO A 246 -10.88 -11.78 14.12
CA PRO A 246 -11.96 -11.45 15.06
C PRO A 246 -11.74 -12.03 16.46
N ASP A 247 -11.27 -13.28 16.57
CA ASP A 247 -11.04 -13.94 17.86
C ASP A 247 -9.85 -13.32 18.61
N ILE A 248 -8.77 -13.01 17.88
CA ILE A 248 -7.60 -12.31 18.43
C ILE A 248 -8.02 -10.94 18.98
N TRP A 249 -8.79 -10.16 18.20
CA TRP A 249 -9.22 -8.83 18.61
C TRP A 249 -10.26 -8.86 19.72
N GLU A 250 -11.09 -9.89 19.81
CA GLU A 250 -12.00 -10.08 20.94
C GLU A 250 -11.24 -10.21 22.27
N GLU A 251 -10.19 -11.03 22.31
CA GLU A 251 -9.33 -11.15 23.50
C GLU A 251 -8.63 -9.83 23.86
N LEU A 252 -8.13 -9.10 22.86
CA LEU A 252 -7.46 -7.81 23.06
C LEU A 252 -8.45 -6.71 23.53
N VAL A 253 -9.63 -6.63 22.92
CA VAL A 253 -10.67 -5.66 23.29
C VAL A 253 -11.19 -5.93 24.70
N ASN A 254 -11.36 -7.19 25.08
CA ASN A 254 -11.75 -7.57 26.44
C ASN A 254 -10.70 -7.17 27.50
N ALA A 255 -9.42 -7.10 27.12
CA ALA A 255 -8.34 -6.56 27.95
C ALA A 255 -8.20 -5.02 27.90
N GLY A 256 -9.09 -4.34 27.18
CA GLY A 256 -9.14 -2.88 27.06
C GLY A 256 -8.19 -2.29 26.02
N PHE A 257 -7.73 -3.08 25.05
CA PHE A 257 -7.00 -2.56 23.90
C PHE A 257 -7.94 -2.03 22.81
N GLU A 258 -7.44 -1.04 22.07
CA GLU A 258 -8.05 -0.54 20.84
C GLU A 258 -7.15 -0.82 19.64
N SER A 259 -7.71 -0.68 18.44
CA SER A 259 -6.94 -0.70 17.19
C SER A 259 -5.81 0.35 17.20
N GLY A 260 -4.57 -0.10 16.99
CA GLY A 260 -3.44 0.78 16.73
C GLY A 260 -3.46 1.41 15.33
N HIS A 261 -4.45 1.08 14.50
CA HIS A 261 -4.61 1.52 13.10
C HIS A 261 -3.31 1.40 12.29
N ALA A 262 -2.54 0.34 12.58
CA ALA A 262 -1.29 0.08 11.88
C ALA A 262 -1.51 -0.25 10.40
N TYR A 263 -2.74 -0.52 9.97
CA TYR A 263 -3.14 -0.81 8.60
C TYR A 263 -3.52 0.46 7.82
N GLY A 264 -4.27 1.36 8.45
CA GLY A 264 -4.85 2.52 7.78
C GLY A 264 -3.86 3.56 7.30
N LYS A 265 -4.31 4.39 6.36
CA LYS A 265 -3.71 5.71 6.07
C LYS A 265 -4.22 6.73 7.11
N SER A 266 -3.79 6.52 8.35
CA SER A 266 -4.23 7.28 9.52
C SER A 266 -3.04 7.62 10.42
N LEU A 267 -3.31 8.24 11.58
CA LEU A 267 -2.32 8.32 12.66
C LEU A 267 -1.84 6.90 12.98
N ARG A 268 -0.53 6.68 12.89
CA ARG A 268 0.08 5.44 13.39
C ARG A 268 0.38 5.56 14.86
N THR A 269 1.41 6.31 15.25
CA THR A 269 2.00 6.37 16.60
C THR A 269 2.44 7.78 16.94
N VAL A 270 2.27 8.22 18.18
CA VAL A 270 2.97 9.39 18.74
C VAL A 270 4.00 8.87 19.74
N LYS A 271 5.27 9.06 19.41
CA LYS A 271 6.37 8.58 20.26
C LYS A 271 6.73 9.65 21.27
N SER A 272 7.09 9.23 22.47
CA SER A 272 7.54 10.13 23.54
C SER A 272 8.75 9.56 24.27
N CYS A 273 9.62 10.45 24.74
CA CYS A 273 10.52 10.08 25.84
C CYS A 273 9.72 10.05 27.15
N VAL A 274 10.34 9.55 28.23
CA VAL A 274 9.70 9.47 29.55
C VAL A 274 9.44 10.84 30.21
N GLY A 275 9.81 11.95 29.57
CA GLY A 275 9.48 13.32 30.00
C GLY A 275 9.99 13.69 31.40
N THR A 276 9.39 14.74 31.97
CA THR A 276 9.61 15.18 33.36
C THR A 276 9.17 14.16 34.40
N THR A 277 8.33 13.19 34.02
CA THR A 277 7.85 12.13 34.91
C THR A 277 8.99 11.27 35.47
N TRP A 278 10.03 11.00 34.66
CA TRP A 278 11.14 10.14 35.06
C TRP A 278 12.53 10.66 34.68
N CYS A 279 12.66 11.40 33.59
CA CYS A 279 13.97 11.83 33.10
C CYS A 279 14.47 13.03 33.90
N ARG A 280 15.68 12.93 34.47
CA ARG A 280 16.36 14.07 35.12
C ARG A 280 16.59 15.29 34.20
N TYR A 281 16.55 15.08 32.88
CA TYR A 281 16.68 16.12 31.86
C TYR A 281 15.35 16.43 31.16
N GLY A 282 14.24 15.88 31.67
CA GLY A 282 12.91 16.19 31.16
C GLY A 282 12.58 17.66 31.42
N VAL A 283 12.12 18.37 30.39
CA VAL A 283 11.74 19.79 30.49
C VAL A 283 10.21 19.95 30.57
N GLY A 284 9.47 19.11 29.85
CA GLY A 284 8.01 19.09 29.89
C GLY A 284 7.45 17.66 29.98
N ASP A 285 6.15 17.56 30.27
CA ASP A 285 5.42 16.30 30.27
C ASP A 285 5.20 15.81 28.83
N SER A 286 6.23 15.14 28.28
CA SER A 286 6.19 14.57 26.94
C SER A 286 5.27 13.36 26.83
N VAL A 287 5.10 12.59 27.91
CA VAL A 287 4.27 11.37 27.91
C VAL A 287 2.80 11.76 27.87
N GLY A 288 2.36 12.63 28.79
CA GLY A 288 0.97 13.10 28.84
C GLY A 288 0.54 13.79 27.54
N LEU A 289 1.40 14.65 26.97
CA LEU A 289 1.12 15.29 25.68
C LEU A 289 1.07 14.28 24.53
N ALA A 290 1.97 13.29 24.49
CA ALA A 290 1.94 12.27 23.44
C ALA A 290 0.69 11.39 23.51
N ILE A 291 0.26 11.01 24.72
CA ILE A 291 -1.00 10.28 24.92
C ILE A 291 -2.18 11.14 24.46
N GLN A 292 -2.24 12.41 24.86
CA GLN A 292 -3.30 13.32 24.44
C GLN A 292 -3.40 13.43 22.92
N LEU A 293 -2.27 13.55 22.21
CA LEU A 293 -2.24 13.64 20.75
C LEU A 293 -2.60 12.31 20.09
N GLU A 294 -2.13 11.18 20.64
CA GLU A 294 -2.45 9.86 20.10
C GLU A 294 -3.93 9.52 20.26
N GLU A 295 -4.53 9.89 21.40
CA GLU A 295 -5.96 9.73 21.68
C GLU A 295 -6.83 10.74 20.94
N ARG A 296 -6.32 11.95 20.65
CA ARG A 296 -7.06 12.93 19.84
C ARG A 296 -7.14 12.52 18.38
N TYR A 297 -6.04 12.09 17.77
CA TYR A 297 -5.99 11.81 16.33
C TYR A 297 -6.20 10.33 15.98
N LYS A 298 -6.63 9.50 16.94
CA LYS A 298 -6.97 8.11 16.64
C LYS A 298 -8.15 8.04 15.67
N GLY A 299 -8.06 7.15 14.69
CA GLY A 299 -9.07 7.00 13.63
C GLY A 299 -9.04 8.08 12.54
N VAL A 300 -8.36 9.22 12.73
CA VAL A 300 -8.24 10.26 11.69
C VAL A 300 -7.51 9.69 10.47
N ARG A 301 -8.24 9.52 9.37
CA ARG A 301 -7.72 9.14 8.06
C ARG A 301 -7.23 10.36 7.28
N SER A 302 -6.25 10.14 6.43
CA SER A 302 -5.56 11.18 5.68
C SER A 302 -4.99 10.62 4.37
N PRO A 303 -4.54 11.48 3.44
CA PRO A 303 -4.05 11.03 2.12
C PRO A 303 -2.93 10.00 2.20
N HIS A 304 -2.10 10.05 3.24
CA HIS A 304 -1.19 8.99 3.61
C HIS A 304 -1.03 8.88 5.14
N LYS A 305 -0.51 7.75 5.65
CA LYS A 305 -0.17 7.57 7.07
C LYS A 305 0.74 8.69 7.61
N PHE A 306 0.51 9.10 8.84
CA PHE A 306 1.32 10.09 9.58
C PHE A 306 1.62 9.63 11.00
N LYS A 307 2.66 10.20 11.63
CA LYS A 307 3.19 9.82 12.94
C LYS A 307 3.70 11.04 13.73
N GLY A 308 3.98 10.86 15.02
CA GLY A 308 4.88 11.72 15.80
C GLY A 308 6.31 11.61 15.26
N GLY A 309 6.62 12.45 14.28
CA GLY A 309 7.75 12.39 13.36
C GLY A 309 7.42 13.08 12.04
N ASP A 310 6.15 13.05 11.61
CA ASP A 310 5.60 13.97 10.60
C ASP A 310 5.29 15.33 11.27
N PHE A 311 4.91 15.33 12.54
CA PHE A 311 5.00 16.47 13.46
C PHE A 311 5.83 16.10 14.69
N GLY A 312 6.65 17.02 15.19
CA GLY A 312 7.52 16.83 16.34
C GLY A 312 7.37 17.98 17.32
N LEU A 313 7.42 17.67 18.61
CA LEU A 313 7.29 18.64 19.69
C LEU A 313 8.49 18.51 20.61
N ILE A 314 9.19 19.61 20.85
CA ILE A 314 10.33 19.67 21.75
C ILE A 314 10.01 20.66 22.86
N ALA A 315 10.01 20.20 24.11
CA ALA A 315 9.75 21.04 25.26
C ALA A 315 10.88 22.05 25.47
N THR A 316 10.51 23.28 25.81
CA THR A 316 11.39 24.37 26.26
C THR A 316 10.95 24.84 27.64
N ASP A 317 11.75 25.68 28.29
CA ASP A 317 11.40 26.35 29.55
C ASP A 317 10.17 27.27 29.43
N LYS A 318 9.88 27.73 28.20
CA LYS A 318 8.78 28.65 27.89
C LYS A 318 7.56 27.98 27.26
N GLY A 319 7.66 26.73 26.80
CA GLY A 319 6.56 26.04 26.12
C GLY A 319 7.05 24.88 25.25
N TRP A 320 6.59 24.85 23.99
CA TRP A 320 6.91 23.80 23.04
C TRP A 320 7.32 24.37 21.67
N ASN A 321 8.43 23.88 21.14
CA ASN A 321 8.81 24.09 19.75
C ASN A 321 8.12 23.04 18.87
N ILE A 322 7.39 23.51 17.87
CA ILE A 322 6.64 22.68 16.92
C ILE A 322 7.46 22.53 15.64
N TYR A 323 7.69 21.30 15.22
CA TYR A 323 8.35 20.93 13.97
C TYR A 323 7.36 20.18 13.07
N LEU A 324 7.32 20.51 11.78
CA LEU A 324 6.38 19.90 10.83
C LEU A 324 7.06 19.29 9.60
N ALA A 325 6.33 18.37 8.98
CA ALA A 325 6.65 17.69 7.72
C ALA A 325 7.94 16.85 7.73
N GLY A 326 8.28 16.21 8.84
CA GLY A 326 9.40 15.25 8.89
C GLY A 326 9.09 13.92 8.18
N ASN A 327 10.12 13.19 7.78
CA ASN A 327 9.98 11.87 7.15
C ASN A 327 11.17 10.94 7.43
N GLY A 328 10.90 9.75 7.98
CA GLY A 328 11.88 8.66 8.14
C GLY A 328 11.72 7.55 7.10
N GLY A 329 11.59 7.92 5.82
CA GLY A 329 11.40 6.98 4.70
C GLY A 329 12.62 6.90 3.78
N SER A 330 12.42 6.42 2.54
CA SER A 330 13.49 6.32 1.52
C SER A 330 14.19 7.66 1.23
N ASN A 331 13.43 8.75 1.30
CA ASN A 331 13.95 10.11 1.19
C ASN A 331 13.79 10.79 2.56
N PRO A 332 14.76 10.63 3.48
CA PRO A 332 14.68 11.17 4.82
C PRO A 332 14.63 12.71 4.79
N ARG A 333 13.86 13.29 5.70
CA ARG A 333 13.72 14.75 5.84
C ARG A 333 13.53 15.09 7.32
N HIS A 334 14.32 16.03 7.81
CA HIS A 334 14.10 16.58 9.15
C HIS A 334 12.87 17.49 9.15
N GLY A 335 12.08 17.45 10.23
CA GLY A 335 10.98 18.38 10.41
C GLY A 335 11.49 19.82 10.44
N SER A 336 10.76 20.74 9.82
CA SER A 336 11.09 22.16 9.78
C SER A 336 10.50 22.85 11.01
N LEU A 337 11.27 23.73 11.66
CA LEU A 337 10.78 24.52 12.79
C LEU A 337 9.62 25.42 12.32
N PHE A 338 8.46 25.23 12.91
CA PHE A 338 7.22 25.87 12.53
C PHE A 338 6.81 26.99 13.50
N ALA A 339 6.86 26.71 14.80
CA ALA A 339 6.58 27.68 15.84
C ALA A 339 7.45 27.40 17.08
N THR A 340 7.82 28.44 17.81
CA THR A 340 8.68 28.35 19.01
C THR A 340 7.92 28.74 20.27
N ASP A 341 8.29 28.15 21.40
CA ASP A 341 7.80 28.50 22.73
C ASP A 341 6.25 28.58 22.81
N VAL A 342 5.58 27.65 22.12
CA VAL A 342 4.12 27.61 22.06
C VAL A 342 3.58 27.07 23.39
N PRO A 343 2.63 27.76 24.05
CA PRO A 343 2.02 27.24 25.26
C PRO A 343 1.25 25.95 24.97
N PRO A 344 1.24 24.96 25.89
CA PRO A 344 0.58 23.66 25.69
C PRO A 344 -0.87 23.76 25.17
N SER A 345 -1.63 24.77 25.64
CA SER A 345 -3.02 25.01 25.23
C SER A 345 -3.22 25.33 23.75
N LYS A 346 -2.18 25.82 23.06
CA LYS A 346 -2.24 26.18 21.63
C LYS A 346 -1.63 25.11 20.71
N VAL A 347 -0.80 24.21 21.24
CA VAL A 347 -0.10 23.18 20.45
C VAL A 347 -1.08 22.33 19.65
N VAL A 348 -2.11 21.81 20.33
CA VAL A 348 -3.12 20.94 19.71
C VAL A 348 -3.83 21.65 18.55
N ARG A 349 -4.25 22.90 18.73
CA ARG A 349 -4.95 23.66 17.68
C ARG A 349 -4.07 23.96 16.46
N ILE A 350 -2.79 24.23 16.65
CA ILE A 350 -1.85 24.40 15.53
C ILE A 350 -1.72 23.08 14.74
N LEU A 351 -1.61 21.95 15.44
CA LEU A 351 -1.55 20.63 14.81
C LEU A 351 -2.86 20.25 14.10
N ASP A 352 -4.02 20.57 14.69
CA ASP A 352 -5.34 20.34 14.09
C ASP A 352 -5.43 21.02 12.71
N ARG A 353 -5.10 22.32 12.67
CA ARG A 353 -5.12 23.13 11.45
C ARG A 353 -4.15 22.60 10.40
N PHE A 354 -2.94 22.23 10.82
CA PHE A 354 -1.95 21.61 9.93
C PHE A 354 -2.47 20.32 9.30
N LEU A 355 -2.99 19.40 10.13
CA LEU A 355 -3.49 18.11 9.66
C LEU A 355 -4.70 18.29 8.74
N MET A 356 -5.67 19.15 9.10
CA MET A 356 -6.82 19.41 8.24
C MET A 356 -6.43 20.06 6.92
N PHE A 357 -5.53 21.04 6.94
CA PHE A 357 -5.08 21.69 5.72
C PHE A 357 -4.34 20.71 4.81
N TYR A 358 -3.49 19.85 5.37
CA TYR A 358 -2.85 18.74 4.65
C TYR A 358 -3.89 17.75 4.07
N ILE A 359 -4.88 17.33 4.88
CA ILE A 359 -5.96 16.42 4.45
C ILE A 359 -6.74 17.00 3.28
N ARG A 360 -6.95 18.32 3.23
CA ARG A 360 -7.69 19.00 2.15
C ARG A 360 -6.87 19.14 0.87
N THR A 361 -5.58 19.44 0.98
CA THR A 361 -4.79 19.94 -0.15
C THR A 361 -3.76 18.95 -0.71
N ALA A 362 -3.41 17.89 0.01
CA ALA A 362 -2.46 16.91 -0.49
C ALA A 362 -3.09 15.95 -1.51
N ASP A 363 -2.28 15.44 -2.43
CA ASP A 363 -2.68 14.40 -3.37
C ASP A 363 -2.73 13.01 -2.69
N LYS A 364 -3.34 12.03 -3.36
CA LYS A 364 -3.42 10.63 -2.91
C LYS A 364 -2.03 10.06 -2.59
N LEU A 365 -1.95 9.28 -1.51
CA LEU A 365 -0.71 8.60 -1.09
C LEU A 365 0.49 9.53 -0.87
N MET A 366 0.26 10.83 -0.70
CA MET A 366 1.31 11.82 -0.50
C MET A 366 1.64 12.01 0.98
N ARG A 367 2.93 11.89 1.36
CA ARG A 367 3.40 12.21 2.72
C ARG A 367 3.42 13.73 2.95
N THR A 368 3.22 14.16 4.20
CA THR A 368 3.31 15.58 4.61
C THR A 368 4.61 16.25 4.17
N ALA A 369 5.74 15.54 4.25
CA ALA A 369 7.04 16.00 3.75
C ALA A 369 7.04 16.35 2.26
N ARG A 370 6.47 15.47 1.43
CA ARG A 370 6.43 15.69 -0.03
C ARG A 370 5.39 16.76 -0.38
N TRP A 371 4.31 16.81 0.38
CA TRP A 371 3.27 17.82 0.24
C TRP A 371 3.83 19.22 0.49
N ILE A 372 4.58 19.45 1.56
CA ILE A 372 5.11 20.79 1.86
C ILE A 372 6.18 21.24 0.85
N GLU A 373 6.96 20.31 0.29
CA GLU A 373 7.93 20.60 -0.77
C GLU A 373 7.24 21.09 -2.05
N GLN A 374 6.07 20.53 -2.38
CA GLN A 374 5.30 20.93 -3.57
C GLN A 374 4.32 22.08 -3.31
N PHE A 375 4.10 22.44 -2.04
CA PHE A 375 3.18 23.50 -1.68
C PHE A 375 3.77 24.86 -2.04
N GLU A 376 3.02 25.67 -2.78
CA GLU A 376 3.49 26.98 -3.23
C GLU A 376 3.79 27.90 -2.03
N GLY A 377 5.02 28.42 -1.99
CA GLY A 377 5.52 29.21 -0.85
C GLY A 377 5.93 28.38 0.38
N GLY A 378 5.83 27.05 0.30
CA GLY A 378 6.37 26.10 1.25
C GLY A 378 5.94 26.33 2.71
N ILE A 379 6.87 26.06 3.63
CA ILE A 379 6.61 26.16 5.08
C ILE A 379 6.29 27.59 5.54
N GLU A 380 6.85 28.61 4.88
CA GLU A 380 6.64 30.01 5.25
C GLU A 380 5.23 30.50 4.88
N LYS A 381 4.72 30.10 3.71
CA LYS A 381 3.32 30.36 3.37
C LYS A 381 2.38 29.61 4.31
N LEU A 382 2.71 28.37 4.67
CA LEU A 382 1.91 27.59 5.62
C LEU A 382 1.85 28.25 7.01
N LYS A 383 2.94 28.86 7.49
CA LYS A 383 2.95 29.62 8.74
C LYS A 383 1.94 30.77 8.71
N LYS A 384 1.93 31.57 7.64
CA LYS A 384 0.97 32.68 7.49
C LYS A 384 -0.48 32.19 7.49
N ILE A 385 -0.75 31.08 6.82
CA ILE A 385 -2.11 30.50 6.75
C ILE A 385 -2.58 30.01 8.13
N ILE A 386 -1.73 29.32 8.89
CA ILE A 386 -2.15 28.61 10.13
C ILE A 386 -1.99 29.47 11.39
N LEU A 387 -0.95 30.30 11.45
CA LEU A 387 -0.62 31.12 12.61
C LEU A 387 -1.26 32.51 12.52
N ASP A 388 -1.18 33.15 11.35
CA ASP A 388 -1.68 34.51 11.14
C ASP A 388 -3.11 34.54 10.57
N ASP A 389 -3.69 33.36 10.29
CA ASP A 389 -5.01 33.18 9.68
C ASP A 389 -5.20 34.00 8.39
N GLU A 390 -4.17 34.05 7.54
CA GLU A 390 -4.13 34.89 6.33
C GLU A 390 -5.34 34.66 5.40
N LEU A 391 -5.93 33.45 5.42
CA LEU A 391 -7.08 33.08 4.60
C LEU A 391 -8.43 33.16 5.33
N GLY A 392 -8.44 33.41 6.65
CA GLY A 392 -9.65 33.43 7.47
C GLY A 392 -10.33 32.06 7.62
N ILE A 393 -9.59 30.96 7.47
CA ILE A 393 -10.13 29.58 7.47
C ILE A 393 -9.86 28.81 8.75
N CYS A 394 -9.08 29.36 9.69
CA CYS A 394 -8.65 28.62 10.88
C CYS A 394 -9.83 28.12 11.71
N ALA A 395 -10.89 28.92 11.87
CA ALA A 395 -12.08 28.53 12.63
C ALA A 395 -12.84 27.37 11.97
N ASP A 396 -12.86 27.30 10.64
CA ASP A 396 -13.48 26.19 9.91
C ASP A 396 -12.63 24.92 10.00
N LEU A 397 -11.30 25.03 9.91
CA LEU A 397 -10.39 23.91 10.12
C LEU A 397 -10.52 23.34 11.54
N ASP A 398 -10.64 24.20 12.54
CA ASP A 398 -10.83 23.80 13.93
C ASP A 398 -12.16 23.03 14.09
N ARG A 399 -13.26 23.52 13.50
CA ARG A 399 -14.58 22.87 13.54
C ARG A 399 -14.60 21.52 12.82
N GLU A 400 -13.95 21.45 11.67
CA GLU A 400 -13.82 20.21 10.88
C GLU A 400 -13.04 19.14 11.66
N MET A 401 -11.91 19.51 12.27
CA MET A 401 -11.15 18.56 13.10
C MET A 401 -11.95 18.12 14.32
N ASP A 402 -12.63 19.05 15.02
CA ASP A 402 -13.43 18.70 16.20
C ASP A 402 -14.58 17.73 15.85
N SER A 403 -15.22 17.90 14.69
CA SER A 403 -16.18 16.93 14.17
C SER A 403 -15.54 15.56 13.87
N LEU A 404 -14.35 15.57 13.26
CA LEU A 404 -13.66 14.33 12.85
C LEU A 404 -13.21 13.51 14.06
N VAL A 405 -12.62 14.15 15.07
CA VAL A 405 -12.18 13.45 16.30
C VAL A 405 -13.37 13.01 17.16
N GLY A 406 -14.47 13.77 17.15
CA GLY A 406 -15.68 13.47 17.91
C GLY A 406 -16.46 12.25 17.39
N THR A 407 -16.21 11.80 16.16
CA THR A 407 -16.87 10.62 15.55
C THR A 407 -16.09 9.33 15.73
N TYR A 408 -15.00 9.33 16.50
CA TYR A 408 -14.16 8.16 16.65
C TYR A 408 -14.92 6.95 17.24
N GLN A 409 -14.73 5.81 16.61
CA GLN A 409 -15.15 4.50 17.08
C GLN A 409 -14.06 3.46 16.78
N CYS A 410 -13.90 2.48 17.67
CA CYS A 410 -12.93 1.41 17.44
C CYS A 410 -13.52 0.37 16.47
N GLU A 411 -13.00 0.34 15.24
CA GLU A 411 -13.47 -0.55 14.17
C GLU A 411 -13.45 -2.05 14.55
N TRP A 412 -12.44 -2.47 15.32
CA TRP A 412 -12.36 -3.85 15.81
C TRP A 412 -13.41 -4.17 16.88
N THR A 413 -13.74 -3.20 17.74
CA THR A 413 -14.84 -3.38 18.72
C THR A 413 -16.17 -3.58 17.99
N GLU A 414 -16.38 -2.82 16.93
CA GLU A 414 -17.56 -2.90 16.05
C GLU A 414 -17.65 -4.22 15.26
N VAL A 415 -16.51 -4.79 14.85
CA VAL A 415 -16.46 -6.11 14.21
C VAL A 415 -16.74 -7.21 15.23
N VAL A 416 -16.08 -7.19 16.40
CA VAL A 416 -16.21 -8.22 17.43
C VAL A 416 -17.66 -8.35 17.92
N LYS A 417 -18.36 -7.22 18.10
CA LYS A 417 -19.75 -7.20 18.58
C LYS A 417 -20.79 -7.57 17.52
N ASN A 418 -20.42 -7.65 16.23
CA ASN A 418 -21.35 -7.88 15.14
C ASN A 418 -21.08 -9.22 14.43
N PRO A 419 -21.94 -10.25 14.63
CA PRO A 419 -21.77 -11.56 14.00
C PRO A 419 -21.69 -11.53 12.47
N GLU A 420 -22.44 -10.65 11.81
CA GLU A 420 -22.42 -10.51 10.35
C GLU A 420 -21.11 -9.91 9.84
N ARG A 421 -20.49 -8.99 10.59
CA ARG A 421 -19.15 -8.47 10.27
C ARG A 421 -18.08 -9.54 10.51
N ARG A 422 -18.20 -10.39 11.54
CA ARG A 422 -17.26 -11.50 11.78
C ARG A 422 -17.20 -12.49 10.61
N LYS A 423 -18.35 -12.81 9.99
CA LYS A 423 -18.39 -13.73 8.84
C LYS A 423 -17.57 -13.24 7.63
N GLN A 424 -17.21 -11.95 7.52
CA GLN A 424 -16.39 -11.43 6.41
C GLN A 424 -14.94 -11.94 6.45
N PHE A 425 -14.51 -12.46 7.61
CA PHE A 425 -13.14 -12.91 7.84
C PHE A 425 -12.93 -14.40 7.54
N ARG A 426 -13.98 -15.16 7.19
CA ARG A 426 -13.87 -16.58 6.84
C ARG A 426 -12.87 -16.79 5.70
N GLN A 427 -12.09 -17.86 5.78
CA GLN A 427 -11.18 -18.25 4.70
C GLN A 427 -11.99 -18.73 3.48
N PHE A 428 -12.90 -19.68 3.70
CA PHE A 428 -13.78 -20.20 2.66
C PHE A 428 -15.26 -20.05 3.04
N VAL A 429 -16.12 -19.82 2.05
CA VAL A 429 -17.58 -19.70 2.26
C VAL A 429 -18.31 -21.03 2.29
N ASN A 430 -17.68 -22.10 1.79
CA ASN A 430 -18.27 -23.43 1.63
C ASN A 430 -17.61 -24.52 2.48
N SER A 431 -16.73 -24.15 3.40
CA SER A 431 -16.10 -25.08 4.33
C SER A 431 -16.57 -24.85 5.76
N ALA A 432 -16.36 -25.84 6.61
CA ALA A 432 -16.41 -25.63 8.06
C ALA A 432 -15.32 -24.60 8.47
N SER A 433 -15.55 -23.89 9.57
CA SER A 433 -14.68 -22.79 10.02
C SER A 433 -13.28 -23.25 10.50
N ASP A 434 -13.13 -24.52 10.82
CA ASP A 434 -11.89 -25.18 11.25
C ASP A 434 -11.05 -25.70 10.07
N GLU A 435 -11.64 -25.83 8.88
CA GLU A 435 -10.91 -26.20 7.67
C GLU A 435 -10.04 -25.04 7.19
N ARG A 436 -8.72 -25.21 7.31
CA ARG A 436 -7.73 -24.16 7.05
C ARG A 436 -6.73 -24.62 6.00
N GLN A 437 -6.29 -23.68 5.18
CA GLN A 437 -5.25 -23.92 4.20
C GLN A 437 -4.18 -22.85 4.31
N ALA A 438 -2.97 -23.24 4.71
CA ALA A 438 -1.86 -22.30 4.82
C ALA A 438 -1.41 -21.87 3.42
N PRO A 439 -1.22 -20.56 3.16
CA PRO A 439 -0.76 -20.10 1.85
C PRO A 439 0.73 -20.37 1.62
N VAL A 440 1.50 -20.61 2.69
CA VAL A 440 2.98 -20.64 2.71
C VAL A 440 3.46 -21.52 3.85
N GLU A 441 4.61 -22.17 3.66
CA GLU A 441 5.25 -22.97 4.69
C GLU A 441 5.73 -22.10 5.89
N PRO A 442 5.36 -22.47 7.13
CA PRO A 442 5.94 -21.87 8.33
C PRO A 442 7.33 -22.46 8.62
N ILE A 443 8.29 -21.61 8.95
CA ILE A 443 9.63 -22.00 9.39
C ILE A 443 9.97 -21.39 10.74
N ILE A 444 10.83 -22.04 11.51
CA ILE A 444 11.30 -21.54 12.81
C ILE A 444 12.64 -20.85 12.62
N GLU A 445 12.72 -19.58 13.01
CA GLU A 445 13.96 -18.82 12.99
C GLU A 445 14.06 -17.95 14.25
N ARG A 446 15.21 -17.95 14.93
CA ARG A 446 15.43 -17.22 16.20
C ARG A 446 14.35 -17.52 17.25
N GLY A 447 13.89 -18.76 17.32
CA GLY A 447 12.88 -19.21 18.28
C GLY A 447 11.45 -18.73 18.00
N GLN A 448 11.17 -18.17 16.83
CA GLN A 448 9.83 -17.72 16.44
C GLN A 448 9.42 -18.29 15.08
N THR A 449 8.12 -18.48 14.88
CA THR A 449 7.56 -18.92 13.60
C THR A 449 7.50 -17.75 12.62
N ARG A 450 7.96 -17.92 11.38
CA ARG A 450 7.83 -16.94 10.30
C ARG A 450 7.50 -17.65 8.97
N PRO A 451 6.99 -16.95 7.94
CA PRO A 451 6.89 -17.56 6.60
C PRO A 451 8.26 -17.90 6.02
N ALA A 452 8.30 -18.94 5.18
CA ALA A 452 9.43 -19.26 4.32
C ALA A 452 9.90 -18.04 3.50
N ASP A 453 11.17 -18.07 3.12
CA ASP A 453 11.76 -16.99 2.32
C ASP A 453 11.07 -16.83 0.97
N TRP A 454 10.93 -15.58 0.50
CA TRP A 454 10.26 -15.30 -0.77
C TRP A 454 11.27 -15.02 -1.88
N PRO A 455 11.22 -15.72 -3.02
CA PRO A 455 12.01 -15.40 -4.19
C PRO A 455 11.85 -13.94 -4.66
N LYS A 456 12.98 -13.33 -5.05
CA LYS A 456 13.00 -11.97 -5.64
C LYS A 456 12.22 -11.87 -6.94
N SER A 457 12.19 -12.95 -7.73
CA SER A 457 11.39 -13.10 -8.95
C SER A 457 10.88 -14.54 -9.04
N PHE A 458 9.75 -14.71 -9.73
CA PHE A 458 9.32 -16.01 -10.24
C PHE A 458 9.27 -15.90 -11.76
N PRO A 459 9.46 -17.02 -12.48
CA PRO A 459 9.14 -17.05 -13.90
C PRO A 459 7.70 -16.58 -14.14
N PRO A 460 7.44 -15.78 -15.19
CA PRO A 460 6.07 -15.44 -15.55
C PRO A 460 5.29 -16.71 -15.90
N ILE A 461 4.02 -16.75 -15.48
CA ILE A 461 3.15 -17.91 -15.69
C ILE A 461 1.85 -17.43 -16.33
N LYS A 462 1.46 -18.12 -17.41
CA LYS A 462 0.16 -17.98 -18.05
C LYS A 462 -0.60 -19.27 -17.86
N PHE A 463 -1.65 -19.22 -17.05
CA PHE A 463 -2.58 -20.33 -16.95
C PHE A 463 -3.61 -20.24 -18.07
N ASN A 464 -3.79 -21.33 -18.80
CA ASN A 464 -4.75 -21.46 -19.88
C ASN A 464 -5.68 -22.64 -19.63
N GLU A 465 -6.91 -22.55 -20.14
CA GLU A 465 -7.87 -23.66 -20.07
C GLU A 465 -7.31 -24.94 -20.72
N SER A 466 -6.42 -24.81 -21.72
CA SER A 466 -5.71 -25.92 -22.37
C SER A 466 -4.75 -26.68 -21.46
N ASP A 467 -4.36 -26.10 -20.32
CA ASP A 467 -3.47 -26.76 -19.35
C ASP A 467 -4.24 -27.77 -18.50
N ILE A 468 -5.57 -27.70 -18.50
CA ILE A 468 -6.48 -28.62 -17.81
C ILE A 468 -6.70 -29.84 -18.70
N ARG A 469 -6.45 -31.04 -18.16
CA ARG A 469 -6.50 -32.31 -18.92
C ARG A 469 -7.87 -32.58 -19.56
N SER A 470 -8.96 -32.17 -18.89
CA SER A 470 -10.32 -32.35 -19.37
C SER A 470 -10.77 -31.15 -20.21
N PRO A 471 -11.24 -31.35 -21.47
CA PRO A 471 -11.76 -30.27 -22.29
C PRO A 471 -13.00 -29.60 -21.66
N LYS A 472 -13.20 -28.31 -21.93
CA LYS A 472 -14.29 -27.49 -21.35
C LYS A 472 -15.70 -28.08 -21.57
N ALA A 473 -15.90 -28.84 -22.66
CA ALA A 473 -17.15 -29.53 -22.94
C ALA A 473 -17.51 -30.64 -21.92
N GLN A 474 -16.54 -31.13 -21.15
CA GLN A 474 -16.75 -32.13 -20.08
C GLN A 474 -16.93 -31.49 -18.69
N TRP A 475 -16.76 -30.17 -18.59
CA TRP A 475 -16.90 -29.49 -17.30
C TRP A 475 -18.36 -29.45 -16.89
N THR A 476 -18.59 -29.44 -15.58
CA THR A 476 -19.93 -29.49 -14.99
C THR A 476 -20.15 -28.28 -14.10
N TRP A 477 -21.40 -27.87 -13.95
CA TRP A 477 -21.77 -26.80 -13.03
C TRP A 477 -21.62 -27.31 -11.60
N GLN A 478 -20.65 -26.75 -10.88
CA GLN A 478 -20.36 -27.10 -9.50
C GLN A 478 -20.89 -26.00 -8.58
N PRO A 479 -21.72 -26.35 -7.58
CA PRO A 479 -22.20 -25.37 -6.60
C PRO A 479 -21.02 -24.92 -5.72
N LEU A 480 -20.79 -23.61 -5.65
CA LEU A 480 -19.70 -23.04 -4.88
C LEU A 480 -20.17 -22.45 -3.56
N THR A 481 -21.27 -21.69 -3.54
CA THR A 481 -21.76 -21.03 -2.32
C THR A 481 -23.20 -20.55 -2.48
N GLN A 482 -23.87 -20.24 -1.38
CA GLN A 482 -25.13 -19.49 -1.41
C GLN A 482 -24.89 -18.01 -1.72
N THR A 483 -25.84 -17.38 -2.41
CA THR A 483 -25.86 -15.94 -2.70
C THR A 483 -25.80 -15.10 -1.42
N SER A 484 -26.45 -15.55 -0.34
CA SER A 484 -26.43 -14.90 0.97
C SER A 484 -25.03 -14.76 1.57
N GLU A 485 -24.15 -15.74 1.35
CA GLU A 485 -22.77 -15.75 1.89
C GLU A 485 -21.87 -14.71 1.19
N MET A 486 -22.16 -14.36 -0.06
CA MET A 486 -21.48 -13.28 -0.78
C MET A 486 -21.87 -11.88 -0.30
N ARG A 487 -23.00 -11.76 0.42
CA ARG A 487 -23.57 -10.50 0.94
C ARG A 487 -23.68 -9.43 -0.15
N PRO A 488 -24.37 -9.74 -1.27
CA PRO A 488 -24.50 -8.80 -2.37
C PRO A 488 -25.15 -7.50 -1.90
N THR A 489 -24.65 -6.39 -2.40
CA THR A 489 -25.17 -5.05 -2.13
C THR A 489 -25.21 -4.27 -3.44
N SER A 490 -26.18 -3.36 -3.59
CA SER A 490 -26.19 -2.42 -4.71
C SER A 490 -25.11 -1.33 -4.58
N ALA A 491 -24.52 -1.18 -3.39
CA ALA A 491 -23.59 -0.10 -3.08
C ALA A 491 -22.16 -0.36 -3.58
N GLY A 492 -21.81 -1.60 -3.93
CA GLY A 492 -20.53 -1.91 -4.56
C GLY A 492 -20.17 -3.40 -4.58
N THR A 493 -18.95 -3.69 -5.03
CA THR A 493 -18.48 -5.05 -5.31
C THR A 493 -18.20 -5.85 -4.05
N THR A 494 -18.52 -7.14 -4.07
CA THR A 494 -18.22 -8.09 -2.98
C THR A 494 -17.44 -9.29 -3.51
N SER A 495 -16.69 -9.95 -2.64
CA SER A 495 -15.85 -11.08 -3.03
C SER A 495 -15.71 -12.09 -1.89
N ALA A 496 -15.50 -13.34 -2.28
CA ALA A 496 -15.24 -14.44 -1.36
C ALA A 496 -14.40 -15.53 -2.02
N VAL A 497 -14.00 -16.56 -1.26
CA VAL A 497 -13.27 -17.72 -1.76
C VAL A 497 -14.07 -18.98 -1.46
N ALA A 498 -14.25 -19.83 -2.46
CA ALA A 498 -14.75 -21.19 -2.28
C ALA A 498 -13.59 -22.19 -2.44
N LYS A 499 -13.59 -23.23 -1.61
CA LYS A 499 -12.65 -24.35 -1.72
C LYS A 499 -13.22 -25.40 -2.68
N TYR A 500 -12.39 -25.91 -3.59
CA TYR A 500 -12.73 -26.97 -4.54
C TYR A 500 -11.55 -27.92 -4.68
N GLY A 501 -11.60 -29.07 -3.99
CA GLY A 501 -10.41 -29.93 -3.83
C GLY A 501 -9.29 -29.21 -3.07
N ASP A 502 -8.08 -29.24 -3.62
CA ASP A 502 -6.93 -28.45 -3.17
C ASP A 502 -6.91 -27.02 -3.74
N THR A 503 -7.77 -26.71 -4.70
CA THR A 503 -7.86 -25.43 -5.39
C THR A 503 -8.77 -24.43 -4.67
N GLN A 504 -8.40 -23.15 -4.75
CA GLN A 504 -9.18 -22.03 -4.23
C GLN A 504 -9.74 -21.19 -5.38
N ILE A 505 -11.06 -21.01 -5.39
CA ILE A 505 -11.79 -20.24 -6.41
C ILE A 505 -12.23 -18.90 -5.81
N ALA A 506 -11.75 -17.80 -6.39
CA ALA A 506 -12.19 -16.47 -6.06
C ALA A 506 -13.51 -16.17 -6.77
N ILE A 507 -14.51 -15.72 -6.03
CA ILE A 507 -15.82 -15.34 -6.55
C ILE A 507 -15.97 -13.84 -6.34
N PHE A 508 -16.44 -13.14 -7.37
CA PHE A 508 -16.71 -11.71 -7.35
C PHE A 508 -18.15 -11.46 -7.75
N ASN A 509 -18.83 -10.61 -6.98
CA ASN A 509 -20.13 -10.07 -7.33
C ASN A 509 -19.95 -8.60 -7.70
N VAL A 510 -20.38 -8.25 -8.92
CA VAL A 510 -20.36 -6.90 -9.43
C VAL A 510 -21.82 -6.45 -9.63
N PRO A 511 -22.30 -5.47 -8.85
CA PRO A 511 -23.70 -5.05 -8.90
C PRO A 511 -24.14 -4.67 -10.31
N GLY A 512 -25.25 -5.26 -10.78
CA GLY A 512 -25.77 -5.04 -12.13
C GLY A 512 -24.97 -5.69 -13.27
N ARG A 513 -23.85 -6.36 -12.98
CA ARG A 513 -23.01 -7.07 -13.97
C ARG A 513 -22.95 -8.58 -13.76
N GLY A 514 -23.33 -9.07 -12.57
CA GLY A 514 -23.40 -10.50 -12.24
C GLY A 514 -22.19 -11.02 -11.47
N TYR A 515 -22.03 -12.34 -11.53
CA TYR A 515 -20.99 -13.06 -10.80
C TYR A 515 -19.85 -13.50 -11.73
N PHE A 516 -18.63 -13.47 -11.19
CA PHE A 516 -17.42 -13.88 -11.90
C PHE A 516 -16.60 -14.80 -11.00
N ALA A 517 -15.98 -15.82 -11.59
CA ALA A 517 -15.12 -16.74 -10.88
C ALA A 517 -13.73 -16.81 -11.52
N THR A 518 -12.68 -16.79 -10.69
CA THR A 518 -11.30 -16.93 -11.13
C THR A 518 -10.53 -17.85 -10.19
N GLN A 519 -9.31 -18.26 -10.56
CA GLN A 519 -8.39 -18.79 -9.55
C GLN A 519 -8.13 -17.73 -8.47
N GLN A 520 -7.82 -18.16 -7.24
CA GLN A 520 -7.48 -17.27 -6.13
C GLN A 520 -5.99 -16.85 -6.12
N MET A 521 -5.12 -17.66 -6.73
CA MET A 521 -3.68 -17.41 -6.74
C MET A 521 -3.29 -16.35 -7.78
N CYS A 522 -2.56 -15.33 -7.34
CA CYS A 522 -1.86 -14.42 -8.22
C CYS A 522 -0.54 -15.07 -8.71
N PRO A 523 -0.34 -15.25 -10.04
CA PRO A 523 0.83 -15.95 -10.60
C PRO A 523 2.16 -15.22 -10.34
N HIS A 524 2.13 -13.90 -10.16
CA HIS A 524 3.35 -13.09 -10.03
C HIS A 524 4.26 -13.51 -8.85
N LYS A 525 3.66 -13.83 -7.70
CA LYS A 525 4.40 -14.25 -6.49
C LYS A 525 3.80 -15.49 -5.82
N ARG A 526 2.90 -16.20 -6.51
CA ARG A 526 2.17 -17.36 -5.98
C ARG A 526 1.42 -17.07 -4.67
N ALA A 527 0.80 -15.88 -4.59
CA ALA A 527 0.05 -15.45 -3.42
C ALA A 527 -1.45 -15.67 -3.62
N PHE A 528 -2.12 -16.34 -2.68
CA PHE A 528 -3.55 -16.68 -2.71
C PHE A 528 -4.40 -15.53 -2.17
N VAL A 529 -4.52 -14.45 -2.93
CA VAL A 529 -5.06 -13.16 -2.43
C VAL A 529 -5.96 -12.41 -3.42
N LEU A 530 -6.39 -13.03 -4.52
CA LEU A 530 -7.14 -12.29 -5.55
C LEU A 530 -8.53 -11.80 -5.06
N ASP A 531 -9.22 -12.54 -4.19
CA ASP A 531 -10.47 -12.07 -3.55
C ASP A 531 -10.30 -10.78 -2.74
N HIS A 532 -9.10 -10.53 -2.20
CA HIS A 532 -8.78 -9.30 -1.45
C HIS A 532 -8.54 -8.10 -2.36
N GLY A 533 -8.46 -8.32 -3.66
CA GLY A 533 -8.21 -7.30 -4.67
C GLY A 533 -9.36 -6.31 -4.84
N ILE A 534 -9.03 -5.17 -5.41
CA ILE A 534 -10.03 -4.20 -5.86
C ILE A 534 -10.54 -4.66 -7.22
N VAL A 535 -11.84 -4.92 -7.32
CA VAL A 535 -12.51 -5.10 -8.61
C VAL A 535 -12.71 -3.72 -9.23
N GLY A 536 -12.28 -3.54 -10.48
CA GLY A 536 -12.46 -2.30 -11.21
C GLY A 536 -12.83 -2.52 -12.66
N ASP A 537 -13.09 -1.42 -13.37
CA ASP A 537 -13.28 -1.40 -14.81
C ASP A 537 -12.30 -0.45 -15.50
N ASP A 538 -12.05 -0.72 -16.78
CA ASP A 538 -11.34 0.20 -17.66
C ASP A 538 -12.31 1.21 -18.31
N ALA A 539 -11.79 2.13 -19.12
CA ALA A 539 -12.59 3.13 -19.83
C ALA A 539 -13.64 2.53 -20.80
N ASN A 540 -13.48 1.25 -21.18
CA ASN A 540 -14.40 0.52 -22.05
C ASN A 540 -15.42 -0.33 -21.26
N GLY A 541 -15.33 -0.34 -19.92
CA GLY A 541 -16.18 -1.15 -19.04
C GLY A 541 -15.73 -2.60 -18.88
N ASN A 542 -14.51 -2.97 -19.31
CA ASN A 542 -13.97 -4.30 -19.10
C ASN A 542 -13.59 -4.48 -17.63
N LEU A 543 -14.14 -5.50 -16.98
CA LEU A 543 -13.93 -5.76 -15.57
C LEU A 543 -12.61 -6.49 -15.32
N TYR A 544 -11.93 -6.12 -14.24
CA TYR A 544 -10.71 -6.77 -13.78
C TYR A 544 -10.63 -6.78 -12.26
N VAL A 545 -9.77 -7.63 -11.72
CA VAL A 545 -9.34 -7.59 -10.32
C VAL A 545 -7.89 -7.15 -10.24
N SER A 546 -7.62 -6.11 -9.45
CA SER A 546 -6.27 -5.66 -9.16
C SER A 546 -5.70 -6.44 -7.97
N CYS A 547 -4.62 -7.19 -8.21
CA CYS A 547 -3.95 -7.95 -7.16
C CYS A 547 -3.55 -7.02 -6.00
N PRO A 548 -3.95 -7.33 -4.76
CA PRO A 548 -3.76 -6.44 -3.61
C PRO A 548 -2.30 -6.16 -3.30
N LEU A 549 -1.42 -7.15 -3.49
CA LEU A 549 0.00 -7.09 -3.17
C LEU A 549 0.84 -6.47 -4.29
N HIS A 550 0.47 -6.69 -5.54
CA HIS A 550 1.35 -6.42 -6.69
C HIS A 550 0.75 -5.49 -7.75
N LYS A 551 -0.51 -5.10 -7.59
CA LYS A 551 -1.24 -4.19 -8.49
C LYS A 551 -1.20 -4.64 -9.96
N ARG A 552 -1.29 -5.97 -10.16
CA ARG A 552 -1.50 -6.61 -11.47
C ARG A 552 -2.99 -6.73 -11.73
N ASN A 553 -3.44 -6.26 -12.90
CA ASN A 553 -4.85 -6.09 -13.21
C ASN A 553 -5.31 -7.22 -14.13
N PHE A 554 -5.94 -8.26 -13.57
CA PHE A 554 -6.37 -9.45 -14.30
C PHE A 554 -7.84 -9.34 -14.71
N GLY A 555 -8.15 -9.48 -16.00
CA GLY A 555 -9.52 -9.46 -16.49
C GLY A 555 -10.38 -10.53 -15.83
N LEU A 556 -11.59 -10.17 -15.39
CA LEU A 556 -12.55 -11.14 -14.83
C LEU A 556 -13.11 -12.07 -15.92
N GLN A 557 -13.01 -11.67 -17.18
CA GLN A 557 -13.25 -12.50 -18.34
C GLN A 557 -11.94 -12.73 -19.11
N GLY A 558 -11.55 -14.00 -19.28
CA GLY A 558 -10.36 -14.41 -20.05
C GLY A 558 -9.03 -14.29 -19.30
N GLY A 559 -8.97 -13.59 -18.16
CA GLY A 559 -7.85 -13.68 -17.21
C GLY A 559 -6.55 -13.01 -17.63
N ASN A 560 -6.50 -12.34 -18.78
CA ASN A 560 -5.31 -11.62 -19.24
C ASN A 560 -4.99 -10.45 -18.30
N CYS A 561 -3.70 -10.23 -18.02
CA CYS A 561 -3.26 -9.10 -17.22
C CYS A 561 -3.02 -7.87 -18.10
N SER A 562 -3.77 -6.80 -17.88
CA SER A 562 -3.74 -5.60 -18.74
C SER A 562 -2.45 -4.78 -18.63
N ASN A 563 -1.74 -4.91 -17.51
CA ASN A 563 -0.48 -4.20 -17.27
C ASN A 563 0.75 -5.13 -17.22
N ASP A 564 0.59 -6.41 -17.58
CA ASP A 564 1.69 -7.38 -17.67
C ASP A 564 1.32 -8.51 -18.65
N PRO A 565 1.69 -8.42 -19.94
CA PRO A 565 1.25 -9.36 -20.96
C PRO A 565 1.85 -10.77 -20.78
N GLU A 566 2.81 -10.95 -19.88
CA GLU A 566 3.39 -12.25 -19.56
C GLU A 566 2.58 -13.03 -18.52
N MET A 567 1.53 -12.43 -17.96
CA MET A 567 0.73 -13.00 -16.88
C MET A 567 -0.72 -13.26 -17.32
N LYS A 568 -1.24 -14.42 -16.96
CA LYS A 568 -2.64 -14.79 -17.19
C LYS A 568 -3.14 -15.73 -16.10
N ILE A 569 -4.38 -15.53 -15.66
CA ILE A 569 -5.08 -16.38 -14.71
C ILE A 569 -6.20 -17.17 -15.39
N LEU A 570 -6.63 -18.27 -14.77
CA LEU A 570 -7.87 -18.96 -15.15
C LEU A 570 -9.09 -18.19 -14.68
N THR A 571 -10.07 -18.10 -15.57
CA THR A 571 -11.42 -17.60 -15.31
C THR A 571 -12.41 -18.73 -15.59
N PHE A 572 -13.48 -18.80 -14.81
CA PHE A 572 -14.50 -19.82 -14.92
C PHE A 572 -15.86 -19.15 -15.15
N ASP A 573 -16.69 -19.77 -16.00
CA ASP A 573 -18.04 -19.30 -16.21
C ASP A 573 -18.82 -19.47 -14.90
N ALA A 574 -19.45 -18.39 -14.43
CA ALA A 574 -20.19 -18.36 -13.17
C ALA A 574 -21.65 -17.97 -13.42
N LYS A 575 -22.56 -18.58 -12.68
CA LYS A 575 -23.99 -18.26 -12.72
C LYS A 575 -24.61 -18.32 -11.33
N GLU A 576 -25.72 -17.63 -11.18
CA GLU A 576 -26.57 -17.70 -10.00
C GLU A 576 -27.93 -18.23 -10.41
N GLU A 577 -28.37 -19.30 -9.76
CA GLU A 577 -29.67 -19.94 -9.97
C GLU A 577 -30.25 -20.31 -8.60
N GLU A 578 -31.47 -19.88 -8.32
CA GLU A 578 -32.20 -20.21 -7.08
C GLU A 578 -31.43 -19.91 -5.77
N GLY A 579 -30.64 -18.84 -5.73
CA GLY A 579 -29.85 -18.47 -4.54
C GLY A 579 -28.53 -19.24 -4.40
N ILE A 580 -28.14 -20.03 -5.40
CA ILE A 580 -26.90 -20.79 -5.44
C ILE A 580 -25.99 -20.25 -6.53
N ILE A 581 -24.76 -19.90 -6.17
CA ILE A 581 -23.71 -19.51 -7.09
C ILE A 581 -22.92 -20.75 -7.48
N SER A 582 -22.88 -21.03 -8.77
CA SER A 582 -22.16 -22.17 -9.35
C SER A 582 -21.13 -21.68 -10.36
N ALA A 583 -20.05 -22.45 -10.52
CA ALA A 583 -19.08 -22.25 -11.60
C ALA A 583 -18.96 -23.50 -12.47
N LEU A 584 -18.71 -23.32 -13.76
CA LEU A 584 -18.41 -24.40 -14.68
C LEU A 584 -16.95 -24.84 -14.45
N LEU A 585 -16.77 -26.01 -13.83
CA LEU A 585 -15.47 -26.51 -13.41
C LEU A 585 -15.23 -27.94 -13.91
N PRO A 586 -13.96 -28.33 -14.19
CA PRO A 586 -13.59 -29.73 -14.39
C PRO A 586 -13.66 -30.52 -13.08
N GLU A 587 -13.39 -31.82 -13.12
CA GLU A 587 -13.12 -32.60 -11.89
C GLU A 587 -12.01 -31.96 -11.05
N SER A 588 -12.12 -32.02 -9.72
CA SER A 588 -11.19 -31.37 -8.79
C SER A 588 -9.75 -31.74 -9.06
N ASP A 589 -9.46 -33.02 -9.29
CA ASP A 589 -8.11 -33.53 -9.50
C ASP A 589 -7.46 -32.94 -10.76
N ALA A 590 -8.27 -32.71 -11.80
CA ALA A 590 -7.81 -32.07 -13.03
C ALA A 590 -7.40 -30.62 -12.77
N LEU A 591 -8.17 -29.88 -11.96
CA LEU A 591 -7.84 -28.50 -11.61
C LEU A 591 -6.67 -28.40 -10.62
N ASP A 592 -6.64 -29.27 -9.62
CA ASP A 592 -5.59 -29.35 -8.60
C ASP A 592 -4.23 -29.63 -9.23
N SER A 593 -4.20 -30.47 -10.29
CA SER A 593 -2.99 -30.73 -11.05
C SER A 593 -2.41 -29.48 -11.73
N VAL A 594 -3.21 -28.44 -11.96
CA VAL A 594 -2.80 -27.19 -12.62
C VAL A 594 -2.56 -26.09 -11.61
N ILE A 595 -3.56 -25.77 -10.76
CA ILE A 595 -3.59 -24.60 -9.85
C ILE A 595 -3.85 -24.95 -8.38
N GLY A 596 -3.66 -26.22 -7.97
CA GLY A 596 -3.80 -26.66 -6.58
C GLY A 596 -2.92 -25.87 -5.61
N THR A 597 -3.44 -25.56 -4.42
CA THR A 597 -2.73 -24.74 -3.44
C THR A 597 -1.43 -25.38 -2.97
N ASN A 598 -1.44 -26.69 -2.68
CA ASN A 598 -0.26 -27.41 -2.20
C ASN A 598 0.86 -27.46 -3.26
N LYS A 599 0.49 -27.50 -4.54
CA LYS A 599 1.43 -27.46 -5.67
C LYS A 599 2.17 -26.12 -5.75
N TRP A 600 1.45 -25.02 -5.53
CA TRP A 600 2.01 -23.67 -5.70
C TRP A 600 2.40 -22.98 -4.39
N MET A 601 2.18 -23.62 -3.26
CA MET A 601 2.59 -23.14 -1.94
C MET A 601 4.08 -22.80 -1.96
N VAL A 602 4.41 -21.59 -1.50
CA VAL A 602 5.81 -21.19 -1.37
C VAL A 602 6.43 -21.90 -0.17
N ARG A 603 7.49 -22.66 -0.43
CA ARG A 603 8.27 -23.42 0.55
C ARG A 603 9.67 -22.85 0.71
N GLN A 604 10.38 -23.23 1.77
CA GLN A 604 11.78 -22.84 1.94
C GLN A 604 12.64 -23.33 0.77
N THR A 605 12.36 -24.52 0.26
CA THR A 605 13.00 -25.09 -0.94
C THR A 605 12.73 -24.27 -2.21
N THR A 606 11.55 -23.68 -2.35
CA THR A 606 11.22 -22.74 -3.43
C THR A 606 12.16 -21.53 -3.38
N ALA A 607 12.38 -20.98 -2.18
CA ALA A 607 13.28 -19.86 -1.97
C ALA A 607 14.73 -20.19 -2.32
N GLU A 608 15.19 -21.38 -1.95
CA GLU A 608 16.55 -21.86 -2.24
C GLU A 608 16.78 -22.10 -3.73
N THR A 609 15.78 -22.63 -4.43
CA THR A 609 15.81 -22.89 -5.88
C THR A 609 15.92 -21.59 -6.67
N TYR A 610 15.05 -20.63 -6.39
CA TYR A 610 15.01 -19.36 -7.14
C TYR A 610 15.97 -18.29 -6.58
N GLY A 611 16.47 -18.45 -5.36
CA GLY A 611 17.40 -17.52 -4.71
C GLY A 611 18.83 -17.60 -5.23
N LYS A 612 19.22 -18.72 -5.85
CA LYS A 612 20.59 -18.96 -6.37
C LYS A 612 20.84 -18.44 -7.80
N GLY A 613 19.89 -17.71 -8.40
CA GLY A 613 20.11 -16.99 -9.65
C GLY A 613 19.98 -17.80 -10.94
N SER A 614 19.26 -18.93 -10.95
CA SER A 614 19.00 -19.70 -12.16
C SER A 614 17.54 -19.57 -12.61
N ALA A 615 17.32 -18.72 -13.62
CA ALA A 615 16.13 -18.81 -14.47
C ALA A 615 16.21 -20.13 -15.26
N GLY A 616 15.54 -21.18 -14.76
CA GLY A 616 15.48 -22.47 -15.47
C GLY A 616 15.32 -23.73 -14.61
N MET A 617 15.33 -23.65 -13.27
CA MET A 617 15.08 -24.83 -12.44
C MET A 617 13.58 -25.12 -12.30
N MET A 618 13.20 -26.36 -12.62
CA MET A 618 11.85 -26.90 -12.49
C MET A 618 11.68 -27.53 -11.09
N GLU A 619 10.62 -27.18 -10.36
CA GLU A 619 10.28 -27.84 -9.10
C GLU A 619 9.63 -29.20 -9.42
N THR A 620 10.31 -30.31 -9.13
CA THR A 620 9.74 -31.66 -9.19
C THR A 620 9.19 -32.05 -7.81
N LEU A 621 7.89 -31.87 -7.60
CA LEU A 621 7.19 -32.37 -6.41
C LEU A 621 7.07 -33.91 -6.49
N GLY A 622 7.65 -34.61 -5.52
CA GLY A 622 7.44 -36.05 -5.32
C GLY A 622 6.07 -36.35 -4.72
N PRO A 623 5.62 -37.62 -4.75
CA PRO A 623 4.30 -38.05 -4.24
C PRO A 623 4.06 -37.78 -2.75
N ASP A 624 5.12 -37.51 -1.98
CA ASP A 624 5.11 -37.19 -0.55
C ASP A 624 5.21 -35.68 -0.26
N GLY A 625 5.15 -34.84 -1.30
CA GLY A 625 5.28 -33.39 -1.18
C GLY A 625 6.72 -32.90 -0.96
N ARG A 626 7.74 -33.77 -1.08
CA ARG A 626 9.15 -33.38 -1.05
C ARG A 626 9.67 -33.16 -2.47
N VAL A 627 10.43 -32.09 -2.68
CA VAL A 627 11.05 -31.81 -3.98
C VAL A 627 12.38 -32.58 -4.09
N ALA A 628 12.51 -33.44 -5.09
CA ALA A 628 13.73 -34.19 -5.32
C ALA A 628 14.77 -33.32 -6.06
N PRO A 629 16.02 -33.20 -5.57
CA PRO A 629 17.05 -32.44 -6.27
C PRO A 629 17.60 -33.29 -7.44
N GLU A 630 16.98 -33.22 -8.62
CA GLU A 630 17.62 -33.76 -9.82
C GLU A 630 18.66 -32.77 -10.36
N VAL A 631 19.92 -33.11 -10.11
CA VAL A 631 21.09 -32.49 -10.73
C VAL A 631 21.18 -33.02 -12.17
N ALA A 632 20.57 -32.32 -13.13
CA ALA A 632 20.79 -32.59 -14.55
C ALA A 632 22.23 -32.16 -14.94
N LYS A 633 23.17 -33.10 -14.86
CA LYS A 633 24.48 -33.01 -15.51
C LYS A 633 24.30 -33.12 -17.02
N LEU A 634 24.19 -32.00 -17.74
CA LEU A 634 24.46 -31.98 -19.18
C LEU A 634 24.75 -30.56 -19.67
N ALA A 635 26.05 -30.28 -19.88
CA ALA A 635 26.66 -29.35 -20.85
C ALA A 635 27.95 -28.71 -20.30
N CYS A 636 28.96 -29.53 -20.02
CA CYS A 636 30.36 -29.08 -20.10
C CYS A 636 31.06 -29.91 -21.17
N ALA A 637 30.91 -29.49 -22.42
CA ALA A 637 31.83 -29.84 -23.49
C ALA A 637 32.08 -28.58 -24.32
N ALA A 638 33.36 -28.21 -24.39
CA ALA A 638 33.98 -27.13 -25.19
C ALA A 638 33.81 -25.68 -24.68
N GLY A 639 34.93 -25.08 -24.27
CA GLY A 639 35.10 -23.62 -24.17
C GLY A 639 35.68 -23.11 -22.86
N SER A 640 37.01 -23.11 -22.78
CA SER A 640 37.88 -22.43 -21.80
C SER A 640 37.30 -21.21 -21.04
N SER A 641 37.22 -21.31 -19.70
CA SER A 641 37.63 -20.29 -18.71
C SER A 641 37.07 -20.66 -17.33
N CYS A 642 37.78 -21.48 -16.56
CA CYS A 642 37.56 -21.58 -15.12
C CYS A 642 38.34 -20.43 -14.47
N GLY A 643 37.64 -19.33 -14.17
CA GLY A 643 38.17 -18.20 -13.40
C GLY A 643 38.19 -18.53 -11.91
N ASP A 644 39.37 -18.42 -11.32
CA ASP A 644 39.73 -18.73 -9.94
C ASP A 644 38.89 -17.96 -8.89
N SER A 645 38.41 -18.67 -7.89
CA SER A 645 37.64 -18.14 -6.76
C SER A 645 38.59 -17.58 -5.70
N ARG A 646 38.99 -16.31 -5.85
CA ARG A 646 39.58 -15.53 -4.76
C ARG A 646 38.92 -14.17 -4.64
N LEU A 647 38.12 -14.03 -3.59
CA LEU A 647 37.73 -12.74 -3.03
C LEU A 647 38.92 -12.20 -2.24
N GLU A 648 39.52 -11.11 -2.69
CA GLU A 648 40.39 -10.28 -1.85
C GLU A 648 39.58 -9.12 -1.28
N TRP A 649 39.85 -8.83 -0.01
CA TRP A 649 39.17 -7.89 0.90
C TRP A 649 39.43 -6.42 0.56
#